data_AF-A0A328R596-F1
#
_entry.id   AF-A0A328R596-F1
#
_cell.length_a   1.000
_cell.length_b   1.000
_cell.length_c   1.000
_cell.angle_alpha   90.00
_cell.angle_beta   90.00
_cell.angle_gamma   90.00
#
_symmetry.space_group_name_H-M   'P 1'
#
loop_
_entity.id
_entity.type
_entity.pdbx_description
1 polymer ?
#
loop_
_entity_poly.entity_id
_entity_poly.type
_entity_poly.pdbx_seq_one_letter_code
_entity_poly.pdbx_strand_id
1 'polypeptide(L)'
;MKNRFTVFVSLLFLLAHFSVFASDLVINIDPNPAVVNEPVRVSVVADFDIDNASVVFPNSSIKMEKITSQLYRVNLLASEELLNKSHSLKVSPVKGKVFELSFSISGKKSSSSSFSQQFDSKKSSKISLSNSRQEIDRLQDKVDQLDFKNNSLLSKINRLNQELAKKEYHDLSLKQIRKKEKEIDKIKSKLIALDQQKRHAIQQLKDQMFSFNDKQQALLKREELLRNLETELSDKSRELSEEELLLQGETAIVEKKNKQLEQDKKVLDEREYAVSLLESEIDVQSDTLEKKKKALDKRERVILKNKQDIIELRSFVEKEKKEVESLSSSLSSERASLVRLNNKISQKKKALNADKKRIYKDQKTKEKVLLKKRKNLDNLESQLISGLNNLSKMEETIESKQEGIKLDKDQLKVAMISFEEQKRSFYKDKSAVRELEIELEVKIQMMKSLGVYIDSQLDKFKQNIVQNNRKQVQFEDSFKHNMTYMDQLTRMIEKRALKVDKLNSKLNKRNRYLKKQLKQLIYPNYRYGLSPYFSFRFYDKNSEGADSKEFGVQLSKYLNEKVNVSVGFGMMNYLQRSLDTDNTILQRVPLYSLSSGYLFHAGQRFKSYFLGGIQGSMESDFSSLNFMYGLGVKYFFSQNMVTQCNLRFSNTASISLGIEKHFSVTNQDLSGNDSSHDASLLSADDSSDDDIYISFEKPKTRYSFFPKDYVLDDANKRWSKKSVNKITQLGIMDPRYNETSAVFGVNSPVTFQEASKSLCWMQYLEKILFQNGFDLHFSLTSSSQDPVKLSLSIYDTEGALISTLVQKRRYYPGQHKVLIDAISNQSISKPGTYIVRCEVYSEHLDSSKRKYSVKDVRIASAETSFEVKLLEGLPQHEDLYHEFNENSLYPYIAKVKDMNYFSPSFTQQDVNRSLTRLEFITGVSRLLIKMGAFHHQVSVDFSPYSDWNDVPINLRSYLTTYVIELGYGGDDQSRLNPHKSITRAEAAVVLNRVLEWKKRQLESENVSFDINSLVQK
;
A
#
# COMPACT_ATOMS: atom_id res chain seq x y z
N MET A 1 32.37 66.50 37.98
CA MET A 1 31.87 65.19 37.50
C MET A 1 31.79 64.07 38.57
N LYS A 2 31.90 64.36 39.89
CA LYS A 2 31.80 63.32 40.95
C LYS A 2 30.41 63.16 41.61
N ASN A 3 29.47 64.09 41.39
CA ASN A 3 28.14 64.03 42.03
C ASN A 3 27.02 63.38 41.19
N ARG A 4 27.24 63.10 39.90
CA ARG A 4 26.21 62.45 39.05
C ARG A 4 26.30 60.92 39.06
N PHE A 5 27.49 60.34 39.31
CA PHE A 5 27.67 58.89 39.41
C PHE A 5 27.09 58.34 40.72
N THR A 6 27.28 59.05 41.84
CA THR A 6 26.73 58.64 43.14
C THR A 6 25.21 58.72 43.17
N VAL A 7 24.59 59.74 42.57
CA VAL A 7 23.12 59.84 42.49
C VAL A 7 22.55 58.77 41.57
N PHE A 8 23.20 58.45 40.45
CA PHE A 8 22.74 57.38 39.54
C PHE A 8 22.86 55.98 40.17
N VAL A 9 23.97 55.67 40.88
CA VAL A 9 24.17 54.41 41.60
C VAL A 9 23.24 54.30 42.82
N SER A 10 22.96 55.40 43.50
CA SER A 10 21.99 55.43 44.62
C SER A 10 20.56 55.24 44.13
N LEU A 11 20.20 55.81 42.98
CA LEU A 11 18.88 55.66 42.36
C LEU A 11 18.68 54.22 41.82
N LEU A 12 19.74 53.60 41.27
CA LEU A 12 19.72 52.19 40.85
C LEU A 12 19.60 51.21 42.04
N PHE A 13 20.24 51.52 43.17
CA PHE A 13 20.09 50.73 44.40
C PHE A 13 18.72 50.92 45.08
N LEU A 14 18.14 52.12 44.98
CA LEU A 14 16.79 52.40 45.50
C LEU A 14 15.68 51.80 44.62
N LEU A 15 15.87 51.73 43.30
CA LEU A 15 14.90 51.09 42.39
C LEU A 15 14.95 49.55 42.44
N ALA A 16 16.09 48.96 42.84
CA ALA A 16 16.21 47.51 43.07
C ALA A 16 15.62 47.05 44.42
N HIS A 17 15.37 47.94 45.38
CA HIS A 17 14.83 47.60 46.71
C HIS A 17 13.30 47.45 46.79
N PHE A 18 12.57 47.66 45.69
CA PHE A 18 11.09 47.63 45.68
C PHE A 18 10.46 46.75 44.60
N SER A 19 11.21 45.82 44.01
CA SER A 19 10.69 44.88 43.01
C SER A 19 10.69 43.45 43.58
N VAL A 20 9.51 42.91 43.88
CA VAL A 20 9.33 41.47 44.15
C VAL A 20 9.27 40.76 42.79
N PHE A 21 10.15 39.79 42.57
CA PHE A 21 10.19 39.02 41.34
C PHE A 21 9.24 37.81 41.45
N ALA A 22 8.73 37.31 40.31
CA ALA A 22 7.88 36.11 40.29
C ALA A 22 8.57 34.86 40.88
N SER A 23 9.91 34.85 40.96
CA SER A 23 10.72 33.83 41.65
C SER A 23 10.59 33.83 43.17
N ASP A 24 10.03 34.90 43.75
CA ASP A 24 10.03 35.12 45.20
C ASP A 24 8.85 34.44 45.89
N LEU A 25 7.93 33.86 45.11
CA LEU A 25 6.69 33.22 45.56
C LEU A 25 6.47 31.88 44.85
N VAL A 26 6.17 30.83 45.63
CA VAL A 26 5.92 29.48 45.11
C VAL A 26 4.55 28.98 45.54
N ILE A 27 3.77 28.52 44.57
CA ILE A 27 2.45 27.91 44.78
C ILE A 27 2.58 26.40 44.59
N ASN A 28 2.00 25.61 45.48
CA ASN A 28 1.90 24.15 45.37
C ASN A 28 0.45 23.70 45.45
N ILE A 29 0.09 22.71 44.63
CA ILE A 29 -1.26 22.14 44.51
C ILE A 29 -1.15 20.62 44.61
N ASP A 30 -1.80 20.03 45.62
CA ASP A 30 -1.69 18.61 45.94
C ASP A 30 -3.04 18.00 46.35
N PRO A 31 -3.54 16.93 45.69
CA PRO A 31 -3.02 16.28 44.48
C PRO A 31 -3.34 17.06 43.20
N ASN A 32 -2.52 16.90 42.16
CA ASN A 32 -2.81 17.40 40.81
C ASN A 32 -2.24 16.39 39.76
N PRO A 33 -3.05 15.72 38.93
CA PRO A 33 -4.50 15.91 38.77
C PRO A 33 -5.29 15.52 40.01
N ALA A 34 -6.29 16.34 40.32
CA ALA A 34 -7.23 16.09 41.41
C ALA A 34 -8.37 15.18 40.92
N VAL A 35 -8.80 14.26 41.78
CA VAL A 35 -9.98 13.41 41.54
C VAL A 35 -11.22 14.18 42.01
N VAL A 36 -12.29 14.13 41.21
CA VAL A 36 -13.54 14.83 41.54
C VAL A 36 -14.04 14.39 42.93
N ASN A 37 -14.42 15.34 43.77
CA ASN A 37 -14.85 15.19 45.18
C ASN A 37 -13.77 14.77 46.19
N GLU A 38 -12.49 14.77 45.83
CA GLU A 38 -11.39 14.59 46.78
C GLU A 38 -10.80 15.92 47.29
N PRO A 39 -10.17 15.95 48.48
CA PRO A 39 -9.56 17.17 49.00
C PRO A 39 -8.29 17.56 48.24
N VAL A 40 -8.19 18.85 47.89
CA VAL A 40 -7.03 19.49 47.24
C VAL A 40 -6.48 20.57 48.15
N ARG A 41 -5.19 20.47 48.44
CA ARG A 41 -4.45 21.44 49.25
C ARG A 41 -3.73 22.43 48.33
N VAL A 42 -3.94 23.71 48.58
CA VAL A 42 -3.21 24.81 47.94
C VAL A 42 -2.38 25.52 49.00
N SER A 43 -1.08 25.62 48.78
CA SER A 43 -0.14 26.28 49.70
C SER A 43 0.71 27.30 48.97
N VAL A 44 1.01 28.42 49.64
CA VAL A 44 1.91 29.46 49.13
C VAL A 44 3.04 29.74 50.12
N VAL A 45 4.27 29.80 49.60
CA VAL A 45 5.49 30.17 50.35
C VAL A 45 6.10 31.40 49.70
N ALA A 46 6.50 32.38 50.52
CA ALA A 46 7.18 33.59 50.08
C ALA A 46 8.40 33.93 50.94
N ASP A 47 9.39 34.62 50.37
CA ASP A 47 10.59 35.07 51.09
C ASP A 47 10.35 36.35 51.92
N PHE A 48 9.14 36.91 51.85
CA PHE A 48 8.71 38.13 52.53
C PHE A 48 7.43 37.87 53.35
N ASP A 49 7.18 38.72 54.35
CA ASP A 49 5.99 38.60 55.19
C ASP A 49 4.71 38.95 54.41
N ILE A 50 3.77 38.01 54.42
CA ILE A 50 2.43 38.10 53.88
C ILE A 50 1.47 38.56 54.99
N ASP A 51 0.66 39.56 54.68
CA ASP A 51 -0.41 40.04 55.54
C ASP A 51 -1.67 39.17 55.33
N ASN A 52 -2.07 39.01 54.06
CA ASN A 52 -3.24 38.22 53.68
C ASN A 52 -3.03 37.45 52.37
N ALA A 53 -3.56 36.23 52.31
CA ALA A 53 -3.59 35.42 51.09
C ALA A 53 -4.99 34.82 50.89
N SER A 54 -5.52 34.88 49.67
CA SER A 54 -6.83 34.32 49.32
C SER A 54 -6.81 33.72 47.92
N VAL A 55 -7.45 32.57 47.76
CA VAL A 55 -7.74 32.00 46.44
C VAL A 55 -9.01 32.65 45.91
N VAL A 56 -8.91 33.28 44.75
CA VAL A 56 -9.99 33.96 44.05
C VAL A 56 -10.52 33.04 42.94
N PHE A 57 -11.79 32.71 43.07
CA PHE A 57 -12.62 32.05 42.07
C PHE A 57 -13.43 33.10 41.32
N PRO A 58 -13.94 32.80 40.12
CA PRO A 58 -14.74 33.76 39.34
C PRO A 58 -15.90 34.42 40.10
N ASN A 59 -16.49 33.73 41.10
CA ASN A 59 -17.64 34.21 41.86
C ASN A 59 -17.43 34.27 43.39
N SER A 60 -16.24 33.93 43.92
CA SER A 60 -15.99 33.87 45.36
C SER A 60 -14.50 33.98 45.69
N SER A 61 -14.16 34.35 46.93
CA SER A 61 -12.76 34.33 47.40
C SER A 61 -12.67 33.58 48.72
N ILE A 62 -11.81 32.56 48.79
CA ILE A 62 -11.56 31.79 50.01
C ILE A 62 -10.26 32.28 50.63
N LYS A 63 -10.34 32.78 51.87
CA LYS A 63 -9.18 33.21 52.64
C LYS A 63 -8.35 31.99 53.05
N MET A 64 -7.04 32.06 52.86
CA MET A 64 -6.12 31.01 53.27
C MET A 64 -5.81 31.10 54.77
N GLU A 65 -5.62 29.95 55.41
CA GLU A 65 -5.15 29.82 56.78
C GLU A 65 -3.69 30.28 56.88
N LYS A 66 -3.42 31.23 57.77
CA LYS A 66 -2.08 31.70 58.07
C LYS A 66 -1.38 30.68 58.95
N ILE A 67 -0.30 30.08 58.45
CA ILE A 67 0.53 29.14 59.20
C ILE A 67 1.73 29.87 59.79
N THR A 68 2.41 30.67 58.95
CA THR A 68 3.46 31.60 59.38
C THR A 68 3.28 32.94 58.67
N SER A 69 4.14 33.92 58.98
CA SER A 69 4.19 35.16 58.20
C SER A 69 4.58 34.93 56.73
N GLN A 70 5.18 33.79 56.39
CA GLN A 70 5.72 33.48 55.05
C GLN A 70 5.05 32.26 54.39
N LEU A 71 4.12 31.58 55.07
CA LEU A 71 3.42 30.37 54.61
C LEU A 71 1.93 30.42 54.91
N TYR A 72 1.11 30.25 53.88
CA TYR A 72 -0.35 30.17 53.97
C TYR A 72 -0.85 28.91 53.26
N ARG A 73 -1.94 28.31 53.75
CA ARG A 73 -2.54 27.10 53.16
C ARG A 73 -4.06 27.16 53.11
N VAL A 74 -4.68 26.41 52.20
CA VAL A 74 -6.12 26.14 52.20
C VAL A 74 -6.39 24.73 51.68
N ASN A 75 -7.38 24.06 52.26
CA ASN A 75 -7.89 22.78 51.78
C ASN A 75 -9.25 23.03 51.09
N LEU A 76 -9.36 22.59 49.85
CA LEU A 76 -10.53 22.75 48.98
C LEU A 76 -11.05 21.36 48.59
N LEU A 77 -12.30 21.26 48.15
CA LEU A 77 -12.84 20.04 47.52
C LEU A 77 -12.79 20.20 46.00
N ALA A 78 -12.28 19.18 45.29
CA ALA A 78 -12.19 19.18 43.83
C ALA A 78 -13.56 19.00 43.16
N SER A 79 -14.36 20.06 43.09
CA SER A 79 -15.59 20.08 42.30
C SER A 79 -15.30 20.20 40.80
N GLU A 80 -16.22 19.77 39.92
CA GLU A 80 -16.07 19.94 38.47
C GLU A 80 -15.88 21.41 38.05
N GLU A 81 -16.45 22.34 38.82
CA GLU A 81 -16.28 23.78 38.62
C GLU A 81 -14.87 24.27 38.97
N LEU A 82 -14.22 23.64 39.96
CA LEU A 82 -12.83 23.90 40.34
C LEU A 82 -11.84 23.40 39.28
N LEU A 83 -12.19 22.37 38.50
CA LEU A 83 -11.27 21.73 37.55
C LEU A 83 -11.32 22.36 36.15
N ASN A 84 -12.39 23.09 35.82
CA ASN A 84 -12.68 23.59 34.46
C ASN A 84 -12.54 25.12 34.29
N LYS A 85 -12.20 25.88 35.34
CA LYS A 85 -12.07 27.35 35.30
C LYS A 85 -10.66 27.80 35.74
N SER A 86 -10.20 28.95 35.23
CA SER A 86 -8.96 29.59 35.68
C SER A 86 -9.17 30.29 37.02
N HIS A 87 -8.31 30.02 37.98
CA HIS A 87 -8.36 30.63 39.32
C HIS A 87 -7.16 31.54 39.52
N SER A 88 -7.25 32.50 40.44
CA SER A 88 -6.11 33.35 40.79
C SER A 88 -5.83 33.33 42.29
N LEU A 89 -4.55 33.38 42.65
CA LEU A 89 -4.11 33.52 44.03
C LEU A 89 -3.77 34.99 44.28
N LYS A 90 -4.49 35.63 45.20
CA LYS A 90 -4.25 37.01 45.62
C LYS A 90 -3.42 37.04 46.90
N VAL A 91 -2.20 37.59 46.83
CA VAL A 91 -1.25 37.65 47.96
C VAL A 91 -0.91 39.10 48.27
N SER A 92 -1.19 39.53 49.50
CA SER A 92 -0.97 40.89 49.99
C SER A 92 0.23 40.89 50.95
N PRO A 93 1.42 41.37 50.53
CA PRO A 93 2.57 41.51 51.43
C PRO A 93 2.33 42.56 52.51
N VAL A 94 3.01 42.45 53.67
CA VAL A 94 2.98 43.46 54.75
C VAL A 94 3.51 44.81 54.28
N LYS A 95 4.44 44.80 53.31
CA LYS A 95 4.97 45.98 52.62
C LYS A 95 5.04 45.69 51.12
N GLY A 96 4.23 46.36 50.30
CA GLY A 96 4.27 46.21 48.84
C GLY A 96 2.88 46.25 48.19
N LYS A 97 2.84 46.06 46.87
CA LYS A 97 1.59 45.92 46.10
C LYS A 97 1.06 44.48 46.20
N VAL A 98 -0.26 44.33 46.11
CA VAL A 98 -0.92 43.02 46.08
C VAL A 98 -0.62 42.31 44.76
N PHE A 99 -0.26 41.03 44.83
CA PHE A 99 0.01 40.17 43.68
C PHE A 99 -1.19 39.29 43.38
N GLU A 100 -1.45 39.04 42.10
CA GLU A 100 -2.47 38.12 41.63
C GLU A 100 -1.85 37.14 40.64
N LEU A 101 -1.91 35.84 40.94
CA LEU A 101 -1.24 34.79 40.19
C LEU A 101 -2.24 33.75 39.70
N SER A 102 -2.43 33.66 38.38
CA SER A 102 -3.35 32.70 37.78
C SER A 102 -2.79 31.27 37.83
N PHE A 103 -3.61 30.30 38.21
CA PHE A 103 -3.29 28.87 38.20
C PHE A 103 -4.50 28.01 37.78
N SER A 104 -4.23 26.78 37.33
CA SER A 104 -5.26 25.80 36.94
C SER A 104 -5.03 24.46 37.65
N ILE A 105 -6.11 23.73 37.91
CA ILE A 105 -6.09 22.41 38.55
C ILE A 105 -6.61 21.40 37.53
N SER A 106 -5.80 20.38 37.20
CA SER A 106 -6.22 19.36 36.24
C SER A 106 -7.10 18.28 36.89
N GLY A 107 -8.13 17.82 36.20
CA GLY A 107 -9.12 16.86 36.71
C GLY A 107 -8.98 15.45 36.14
N LYS A 108 -9.17 14.43 36.98
CA LYS A 108 -9.33 13.02 36.56
C LYS A 108 -10.76 12.56 36.84
N LYS A 109 -11.49 12.12 35.80
CA LYS A 109 -12.81 11.47 35.97
C LYS A 109 -12.62 10.14 36.71
N SER A 110 -13.43 9.90 37.75
CA SER A 110 -13.44 8.61 38.44
C SER A 110 -14.03 7.55 37.52
N SER A 111 -13.20 6.83 36.77
CA SER A 111 -13.64 5.68 35.98
C SER A 111 -13.92 4.51 36.92
N SER A 112 -15.17 4.38 37.36
CA SER A 112 -15.73 3.14 37.88
C SER A 112 -16.03 2.21 36.70
N SER A 113 -15.00 1.53 36.18
CA SER A 113 -15.20 0.34 35.38
C SER A 113 -14.05 -0.63 35.66
N SER A 114 -14.44 -1.73 36.29
CA SER A 114 -13.63 -2.88 36.63
C SER A 114 -13.01 -3.50 35.38
N PHE A 115 -11.72 -3.23 35.14
CA PHE A 115 -10.87 -4.08 34.32
C PHE A 115 -9.98 -4.89 35.28
N SER A 116 -10.45 -6.09 35.62
CA SER A 116 -9.68 -7.06 36.40
C SER A 116 -8.61 -7.70 35.50
N GLN A 117 -7.47 -7.03 35.36
CA GLN A 117 -6.22 -7.71 35.05
C GLN A 117 -5.47 -7.91 36.36
N GLN A 118 -5.26 -9.19 36.72
CA GLN A 118 -4.31 -9.58 37.76
C GLN A 118 -2.93 -9.03 37.38
N PHE A 119 -2.56 -7.91 37.98
CA PHE A 119 -1.19 -7.44 38.00
C PHE A 119 -0.46 -8.14 39.14
N ASP A 120 0.61 -8.85 38.77
CA ASP A 120 1.56 -9.46 39.69
C ASP A 120 2.08 -8.40 40.68
N SER A 121 1.73 -8.57 41.95
CA SER A 121 1.87 -7.56 43.03
C SER A 121 3.30 -7.37 43.53
N LYS A 122 4.32 -7.72 42.72
CA LYS A 122 5.73 -7.62 43.08
C LYS A 122 6.54 -6.81 42.06
N LYS A 123 6.22 -5.52 41.91
CA LYS A 123 7.14 -4.42 41.56
C LYS A 123 6.37 -3.11 41.35
N SER A 124 6.06 -2.43 42.44
CA SER A 124 5.80 -1.00 42.39
C SER A 124 6.66 -0.30 43.44
N SER A 125 7.96 -0.20 43.18
CA SER A 125 8.78 0.81 43.84
C SER A 125 8.36 2.18 43.29
N LYS A 126 7.31 2.75 43.90
CA LYS A 126 6.96 4.18 43.87
C LYS A 126 8.19 4.97 44.32
N ILE A 127 9.01 5.40 43.38
CA ILE A 127 10.14 6.31 43.61
C ILE A 127 10.11 7.25 42.40
N SER A 128 9.48 8.43 42.47
CA SER A 128 10.23 9.64 42.83
C SER A 128 9.39 10.87 43.24
N LEU A 129 8.04 10.81 43.27
CA LEU A 129 7.20 11.90 43.81
C LEU A 129 6.86 11.73 45.31
N SER A 130 6.68 10.48 45.76
CA SER A 130 6.28 10.18 47.14
C SER A 130 7.28 10.69 48.18
N ASN A 131 8.57 10.66 47.86
CA ASN A 131 9.63 11.10 48.76
C ASN A 131 9.68 12.64 48.86
N SER A 132 9.57 13.34 47.74
CA SER A 132 9.51 14.82 47.72
C SER A 132 8.26 15.34 48.44
N ARG A 133 7.13 14.64 48.32
CA ARG A 133 5.89 14.97 49.05
C ARG A 133 6.05 14.85 50.57
N GLN A 134 6.57 13.72 51.04
CA GLN A 134 6.86 13.50 52.45
C GLN A 134 7.90 14.48 52.99
N GLU A 135 8.85 14.91 52.16
CA GLU A 135 9.87 15.88 52.53
C GLU A 135 9.31 17.31 52.65
N ILE A 136 8.42 17.71 51.73
CA ILE A 136 7.67 18.98 51.82
C ILE A 136 6.83 19.02 53.10
N ASP A 137 6.06 17.95 53.40
CA ASP A 137 5.22 17.90 54.61
C ASP A 137 6.10 17.97 55.88
N ARG A 138 7.21 17.22 55.94
CA ARG A 138 8.17 17.28 57.06
C ARG A 138 8.79 18.66 57.24
N LEU A 139 9.10 19.36 56.15
CA LEU A 139 9.68 20.69 56.18
C LEU A 139 8.66 21.73 56.64
N GLN A 140 7.39 21.60 56.24
CA GLN A 140 6.28 22.42 56.74
C GLN A 140 6.11 22.23 58.25
N ASP A 141 6.00 21.00 58.75
CA ASP A 141 5.88 20.70 60.18
C ASP A 141 7.06 21.28 61.00
N LYS A 142 8.27 21.23 60.42
CA LYS A 142 9.48 21.78 61.05
C LYS A 142 9.43 23.30 61.15
N VAL A 143 8.93 23.99 60.12
CA VAL A 143 8.75 25.44 60.13
C VAL A 143 7.72 25.83 61.20
N ASP A 144 6.61 25.10 61.29
CA ASP A 144 5.54 25.34 62.26
C ASP A 144 6.04 25.19 63.71
N GLN A 145 6.82 24.13 63.98
CA GLN A 145 7.44 23.92 65.29
C GLN A 145 8.45 25.01 65.67
N LEU A 146 9.22 25.51 64.70
CA LEU A 146 10.18 26.60 64.93
C LEU A 146 9.45 27.91 65.25
N ASP A 147 8.34 28.18 64.57
CA ASP A 147 7.55 29.38 64.83
C ASP A 147 6.83 29.36 66.17
N PHE A 148 6.27 28.21 66.55
CA PHE A 148 5.72 28.04 67.90
C PHE A 148 6.77 28.32 68.98
N LYS A 149 8.00 27.82 68.80
CA LYS A 149 9.12 28.07 69.73
C LYS A 149 9.52 29.55 69.75
N ASN A 150 9.60 30.22 68.60
CA ASN A 150 9.91 31.65 68.52
C ASN A 150 8.86 32.50 69.23
N ASN A 151 7.57 32.23 68.98
CA ASN A 151 6.46 32.95 69.61
C ASN A 151 6.42 32.72 71.13
N SER A 152 6.70 31.49 71.58
CA SER A 152 6.83 31.17 73.01
C SER A 152 7.97 31.96 73.67
N LEU A 153 9.15 32.03 73.03
CA LEU A 153 10.28 32.82 73.54
C LEU A 153 10.02 34.32 73.52
N LEU A 154 9.35 34.85 72.48
CA LEU A 154 8.92 36.24 72.41
C LEU A 154 7.92 36.59 73.50
N SER A 155 6.93 35.72 73.76
CA SER A 155 5.99 35.91 74.86
C SER A 155 6.69 35.90 76.22
N LYS A 156 7.73 35.07 76.39
CA LYS A 156 8.56 35.03 77.59
C LYS A 156 9.42 36.29 77.75
N ILE A 157 10.00 36.81 76.66
CA ILE A 157 10.68 38.12 76.64
C ILE A 157 9.70 39.22 77.05
N ASN A 158 8.49 39.25 76.46
CA ASN A 158 7.49 40.27 76.75
C ASN A 158 7.00 40.20 78.20
N ARG A 159 6.79 39.00 78.76
CA ARG A 159 6.48 38.82 80.18
C ARG A 159 7.62 39.30 81.08
N LEU A 160 8.86 38.93 80.78
CA LEU A 160 10.04 39.39 81.55
C LEU A 160 10.23 40.91 81.46
N ASN A 161 9.99 41.51 80.29
CA ASN A 161 10.03 42.96 80.09
C ASN A 161 8.88 43.67 80.81
N GLN A 162 7.67 43.09 80.82
CA GLN A 162 6.54 43.61 81.60
C GLN A 162 6.77 43.45 83.11
N GLU A 163 7.42 42.39 83.57
CA GLU A 163 7.85 42.23 84.97
C GLU A 163 8.92 43.24 85.37
N LEU A 164 9.80 43.64 84.44
CA LEU A 164 10.75 44.73 84.64
C LEU A 164 10.04 46.09 84.65
N ALA A 165 9.05 46.31 83.77
CA ALA A 165 8.31 47.57 83.65
C ALA A 165 7.25 47.79 84.76
N LYS A 166 6.63 46.74 85.29
CA LYS A 166 5.61 46.82 86.37
C LYS A 166 6.21 47.01 87.77
N LYS A 167 7.54 47.03 87.92
CA LYS A 167 8.23 47.12 89.22
C LYS A 167 9.32 48.19 89.21
N GLU A 168 8.96 49.39 88.79
CA GLU A 168 9.70 50.58 89.20
C GLU A 168 9.39 50.85 90.69
N TYR A 169 10.44 50.90 91.52
CA TYR A 169 10.47 51.29 92.94
C TYR A 169 9.65 50.43 93.92
N HIS A 170 10.21 49.31 94.43
CA HIS A 170 10.56 49.25 95.87
C HIS A 170 11.23 47.98 96.46
N ASP A 171 11.37 46.80 95.80
CA ASP A 171 11.86 45.62 96.57
C ASP A 171 12.57 44.48 95.78
N LEU A 172 13.57 44.79 94.94
CA LEU A 172 14.47 43.77 94.35
C LEU A 172 15.93 44.23 94.37
N SER A 173 16.84 43.32 94.73
CA SER A 173 18.29 43.58 94.76
C SER A 173 18.84 43.82 93.34
N LEU A 174 19.78 44.76 93.17
CA LEU A 174 20.56 44.97 91.92
C LEU A 174 21.10 43.66 91.30
N LYS A 175 21.36 42.63 92.12
CA LYS A 175 21.75 41.28 91.65
C LYS A 175 20.63 40.54 90.91
N GLN A 176 19.37 40.72 91.29
CA GLN A 176 18.22 40.06 90.65
C GLN A 176 17.86 40.71 89.32
N ILE A 177 17.98 42.04 89.21
CA ILE A 177 17.80 42.78 87.93
C ILE A 177 18.85 42.31 86.91
N ARG A 178 20.14 42.30 87.28
CA ARG A 178 21.23 41.79 86.41
C ARG A 178 21.05 40.33 86.02
N LYS A 179 20.44 39.50 86.90
CA LYS A 179 20.15 38.09 86.60
C LYS A 179 19.02 37.96 85.55
N LYS A 180 17.97 38.78 85.64
CA LYS A 180 16.88 38.82 84.66
C LYS A 180 17.33 39.42 83.32
N GLU A 181 18.17 40.46 83.32
CA GLU A 181 18.78 41.02 82.11
C GLU A 181 19.65 39.98 81.38
N LYS A 182 20.51 39.25 82.12
CA LYS A 182 21.28 38.14 81.54
C LYS A 182 20.39 37.01 81.02
N GLU A 183 19.25 36.75 81.64
CA GLU A 183 18.27 35.78 81.15
C GLU A 183 17.60 36.25 79.86
N ILE A 184 17.26 37.54 79.76
CA ILE A 184 16.75 38.16 78.54
C ILE A 184 17.77 38.07 77.41
N ASP A 185 19.05 38.39 77.66
CA ASP A 185 20.11 38.30 76.63
C ASP A 185 20.36 36.86 76.17
N LYS A 186 20.27 35.91 77.10
CA LYS A 186 20.33 34.47 76.79
C LYS A 186 19.12 34.00 75.97
N ILE A 187 17.93 34.55 76.22
CA ILE A 187 16.74 34.25 75.42
C ILE A 187 16.81 34.95 74.05
N LYS A 188 17.30 36.18 73.96
CA LYS A 188 17.51 36.92 72.70
C LYS A 188 18.50 36.21 71.77
N SER A 189 19.64 35.74 72.29
CA SER A 189 20.61 34.97 71.50
C SER A 189 20.03 33.64 70.99
N LYS A 190 19.21 32.94 71.82
CA LYS A 190 18.45 31.76 71.38
C LYS A 190 17.41 32.09 70.30
N LEU A 191 16.73 33.22 70.42
CA LEU A 191 15.77 33.69 69.42
C LEU A 191 16.45 33.96 68.07
N ILE A 192 17.62 34.61 68.08
CA ILE A 192 18.42 34.86 66.86
C ILE A 192 18.83 33.53 66.19
N ALA A 193 19.28 32.54 66.98
CA ALA A 193 19.67 31.24 66.46
C ALA A 193 18.48 30.45 65.89
N LEU A 194 17.31 30.51 66.53
CA LEU A 194 16.08 29.88 66.03
C LEU A 194 15.52 30.58 64.79
N ASP A 195 15.62 31.91 64.72
CA ASP A 195 15.23 32.68 63.53
C ASP A 195 16.09 32.32 62.32
N GLN A 196 17.41 32.16 62.50
CA GLN A 196 18.31 31.66 61.45
C GLN A 196 17.94 30.23 60.99
N GLN A 197 17.59 29.34 61.93
CA GLN A 197 17.15 27.98 61.58
C GLN A 197 15.81 27.98 60.82
N LYS A 198 14.88 28.86 61.20
CA LYS A 198 13.61 29.05 60.50
C LYS A 198 13.85 29.49 59.05
N ARG A 199 14.68 30.52 58.82
CA ARG A 199 15.02 31.00 57.47
C ARG A 199 15.60 29.91 56.59
N HIS A 200 16.52 29.10 57.14
CA HIS A 200 17.11 27.98 56.40
C HIS A 200 16.08 26.89 56.07
N ALA A 201 15.15 26.59 56.98
CA ALA A 201 14.09 25.60 56.74
C ALA A 201 13.10 26.08 55.65
N ILE A 202 12.77 27.37 55.64
CA ILE A 202 11.90 27.99 54.62
C ILE A 202 12.57 27.95 53.23
N GLN A 203 13.86 28.25 53.15
CA GLN A 203 14.61 28.13 51.89
C GLN A 203 14.60 26.70 51.34
N GLN A 204 14.85 25.71 52.20
CA GLN A 204 14.81 24.30 51.81
C GLN A 204 13.42 23.85 51.34
N LEU A 205 12.36 24.33 52.00
CA LEU A 205 10.99 24.06 51.61
C LEU A 205 10.70 24.63 50.21
N LYS A 206 11.16 25.85 49.93
CA LYS A 206 11.00 26.52 48.63
C LYS A 206 11.69 25.75 47.50
N ASP A 207 12.95 25.35 47.68
CA ASP A 207 13.71 24.60 46.67
C ASP A 207 13.06 23.24 46.35
N GLN A 208 12.52 22.56 47.37
CA GLN A 208 11.81 21.29 47.19
C GLN A 208 10.46 21.47 46.48
N MET A 209 9.72 22.54 46.77
CA MET A 209 8.45 22.85 46.10
C MET A 209 8.67 23.17 44.62
N PHE A 210 9.74 23.90 44.25
CA PHE A 210 10.10 24.13 42.85
C PHE A 210 10.38 22.82 42.11
N SER A 211 11.26 21.97 42.67
CA SER A 211 11.59 20.68 42.04
C SER A 211 10.37 19.76 41.89
N PHE A 212 9.42 19.84 42.82
CA PHE A 212 8.18 19.06 42.76
C PHE A 212 7.27 19.53 41.61
N ASN A 213 7.06 20.85 41.47
CA ASN A 213 6.24 21.43 40.39
C ASN A 213 6.81 21.12 39.00
N ASP A 214 8.13 21.21 38.80
CA ASP A 214 8.77 20.90 37.51
C ASP A 214 8.57 19.44 37.10
N LYS A 215 8.72 18.51 38.05
CA LYS A 215 8.47 17.07 37.81
C LYS A 215 7.01 16.80 37.47
N GLN A 216 6.10 17.52 38.10
CA GLN A 216 4.66 17.38 37.86
C GLN A 216 4.29 17.85 36.45
N GLN A 217 4.82 18.98 35.98
CA GLN A 217 4.60 19.43 34.60
C GLN A 217 5.16 18.46 33.56
N ALA A 218 6.34 17.88 33.82
CA ALA A 218 6.92 16.88 32.92
C ALA A 218 6.07 15.60 32.83
N LEU A 219 5.44 15.17 33.93
CA LEU A 219 4.55 14.02 33.95
C LEU A 219 3.24 14.29 33.18
N LEU A 220 2.65 15.48 33.35
CA LEU A 220 1.43 15.86 32.62
C LEU A 220 1.64 15.80 31.10
N LYS A 221 2.75 16.35 30.59
CA LYS A 221 3.09 16.27 29.15
C LYS A 221 3.26 14.84 28.66
N ARG A 222 3.81 13.95 29.51
CA ARG A 222 3.99 12.54 29.16
C ARG A 222 2.68 11.76 29.13
N GLU A 223 1.75 12.06 30.05
CA GLU A 223 0.41 11.46 30.06
C GLU A 223 -0.41 11.87 28.84
N GLU A 224 -0.32 13.14 28.41
CA GLU A 224 -0.97 13.65 27.21
C GLU A 224 -0.49 12.92 25.94
N LEU A 225 0.83 12.74 25.80
CA LEU A 225 1.41 11.96 24.71
C LEU A 225 0.94 10.50 24.70
N LEU A 226 0.83 9.88 25.88
CA LEU A 226 0.34 8.49 25.99
C LEU A 226 -1.13 8.36 25.57
N ARG A 227 -1.98 9.32 25.93
CA ARG A 227 -3.39 9.33 25.50
C ARG A 227 -3.52 9.46 23.98
N ASN A 228 -2.72 10.34 23.37
CA ASN A 228 -2.74 10.53 21.92
C ASN A 228 -2.30 9.24 21.19
N LEU A 229 -1.29 8.54 21.70
CA LEU A 229 -0.87 7.25 21.16
C LEU A 229 -1.92 6.15 21.36
N GLU A 230 -2.64 6.16 22.48
CA GLU A 230 -3.72 5.21 22.76
C GLU A 230 -4.91 5.42 21.80
N THR A 231 -5.28 6.67 21.51
CA THR A 231 -6.29 6.98 20.49
C THR A 231 -5.84 6.58 19.09
N GLU A 232 -4.58 6.85 18.72
CA GLU A 232 -4.04 6.49 17.41
C GLU A 232 -3.98 4.96 17.22
N LEU A 233 -3.62 4.21 18.27
CA LEU A 233 -3.65 2.74 18.26
C LEU A 233 -5.07 2.19 18.14
N SER A 234 -6.04 2.80 18.83
CA SER A 234 -7.45 2.41 18.75
C SER A 234 -8.01 2.63 17.33
N ASP A 235 -7.70 3.78 16.72
CA ASP A 235 -8.13 4.10 15.36
C ASP A 235 -7.49 3.15 14.35
N LYS A 236 -6.19 2.87 14.48
CA LYS A 236 -5.47 1.89 13.64
C LYS A 236 -6.04 0.48 13.78
N SER A 237 -6.40 0.07 15.00
CA SER A 237 -7.02 -1.24 15.25
C SER A 237 -8.40 -1.34 14.60
N ARG A 238 -9.15 -0.24 14.52
CA ARG A 238 -10.45 -0.21 13.85
C ARG A 238 -10.30 -0.27 12.33
N GLU A 239 -9.36 0.48 11.76
CA GLU A 239 -9.03 0.43 10.32
C GLU A 239 -8.63 -0.99 9.89
N LEU A 240 -7.75 -1.66 10.64
CA LEU A 240 -7.35 -3.04 10.36
C LEU A 240 -8.53 -4.03 10.43
N SER A 241 -9.48 -3.82 11.35
CA SER A 241 -10.68 -4.66 11.45
C SER A 241 -11.65 -4.44 10.29
N GLU A 242 -11.74 -3.21 9.77
CA GLU A 242 -12.55 -2.89 8.57
C GLU A 242 -11.91 -3.48 7.30
N GLU A 243 -10.58 -3.46 7.21
CA GLU A 243 -9.81 -4.06 6.12
C GLU A 243 -9.92 -5.60 6.12
N GLU A 244 -9.92 -6.23 7.31
CA GLU A 244 -10.14 -7.68 7.45
C GLU A 244 -11.55 -8.10 7.01
N LEU A 245 -12.57 -7.28 7.29
CA LEU A 245 -13.94 -7.50 6.81
C LEU A 245 -14.06 -7.37 5.29
N LEU A 246 -13.35 -6.42 4.68
CA LEU A 246 -13.27 -6.27 3.22
C LEU A 246 -12.58 -7.49 2.58
N LEU A 247 -11.48 -7.97 3.16
CA LEU A 247 -10.77 -9.17 2.70
C LEU A 247 -11.64 -10.44 2.82
N GLN A 248 -12.42 -10.58 3.88
CA GLN A 248 -13.41 -11.66 4.00
C GLN A 248 -14.51 -11.55 2.93
N GLY A 249 -14.95 -10.34 2.60
CA GLY A 249 -15.87 -10.09 1.49
C GLY A 249 -15.29 -10.50 0.13
N GLU A 250 -14.03 -10.17 -0.14
CA GLU A 250 -13.36 -10.51 -1.39
C GLU A 250 -13.10 -12.02 -1.54
N THR A 251 -12.70 -12.70 -0.48
CA THR A 251 -12.54 -14.16 -0.46
C THR A 251 -13.85 -14.89 -0.74
N ALA A 252 -14.96 -14.43 -0.17
CA ALA A 252 -16.30 -14.97 -0.47
C ALA A 252 -16.71 -14.75 -1.94
N ILE A 253 -16.35 -13.61 -2.53
CA ILE A 253 -16.58 -13.34 -3.97
C ILE A 253 -15.74 -14.28 -4.84
N VAL A 254 -14.48 -14.54 -4.47
CA VAL A 254 -13.60 -15.46 -5.18
C VAL A 254 -14.12 -16.90 -5.10
N GLU A 255 -14.55 -17.37 -3.92
CA GLU A 255 -15.18 -18.70 -3.78
C GLU A 255 -16.44 -18.84 -4.62
N LYS A 256 -17.30 -17.82 -4.64
CA LYS A 256 -18.53 -17.83 -5.45
C LYS A 256 -18.21 -17.91 -6.94
N LYS A 257 -17.17 -17.19 -7.41
CA LYS A 257 -16.70 -17.27 -8.80
C LYS A 257 -16.08 -18.63 -9.13
N ASN A 258 -15.35 -19.26 -8.21
CA ASN A 258 -14.81 -20.61 -8.40
C ASN A 258 -15.91 -21.66 -8.50
N LYS A 259 -16.96 -21.58 -7.68
CA LYS A 259 -18.13 -22.46 -7.80
C LYS A 259 -18.86 -22.26 -9.13
N GLN A 260 -18.97 -21.02 -9.61
CA GLN A 260 -19.55 -20.73 -10.91
C GLN A 260 -18.70 -21.33 -12.05
N LEU A 261 -17.37 -21.21 -11.96
CA LEU A 261 -16.45 -21.82 -12.94
C LEU A 261 -16.56 -23.35 -13.00
N GLU A 262 -16.74 -24.03 -11.86
CA GLU A 262 -16.98 -25.48 -11.87
C GLU A 262 -18.32 -25.87 -12.51
N GLN A 263 -19.37 -25.06 -12.30
CA GLN A 263 -20.67 -25.29 -12.94
C GLN A 263 -20.58 -25.09 -14.45
N ASP A 264 -19.92 -24.02 -14.88
CA ASP A 264 -19.74 -23.71 -16.30
C ASP A 264 -18.90 -24.81 -17.00
N LYS A 265 -17.90 -25.37 -16.30
CA LYS A 265 -17.12 -26.52 -16.81
C LYS A 265 -17.98 -27.77 -17.04
N LYS A 266 -18.85 -28.12 -16.09
CA LYS A 266 -19.77 -29.26 -16.26
C LYS A 266 -20.72 -29.08 -17.44
N VAL A 267 -21.26 -27.88 -17.62
CA VAL A 267 -22.11 -27.55 -18.78
C VAL A 267 -21.35 -27.65 -20.09
N LEU A 268 -20.06 -27.32 -20.09
CA LEU A 268 -19.20 -27.46 -21.27
C LEU A 268 -18.98 -28.94 -21.62
N ASP A 269 -18.65 -29.77 -20.64
CA ASP A 269 -18.42 -31.20 -20.81
C ASP A 269 -19.69 -31.92 -21.35
N GLU A 270 -20.87 -31.58 -20.82
CA GLU A 270 -22.16 -32.11 -21.32
C GLU A 270 -22.43 -31.73 -22.78
N ARG A 271 -22.01 -30.53 -23.20
CA ARG A 271 -22.22 -30.04 -24.57
C ARG A 271 -21.21 -30.62 -25.55
N GLU A 272 -19.95 -30.83 -25.15
CA GLU A 272 -18.98 -31.57 -25.97
C GLU A 272 -19.48 -32.99 -26.27
N TYR A 273 -20.07 -33.66 -25.28
CA TYR A 273 -20.69 -34.97 -25.49
C TYR A 273 -21.85 -34.91 -26.50
N ALA A 274 -22.72 -33.91 -26.41
CA ALA A 274 -23.82 -33.71 -27.35
C ALA A 274 -23.33 -33.46 -28.80
N VAL A 275 -22.23 -32.74 -28.97
CA VAL A 275 -21.59 -32.53 -30.29
C VAL A 275 -21.08 -33.85 -30.86
N SER A 276 -20.39 -34.67 -30.05
CA SER A 276 -19.91 -35.99 -30.53
C SER A 276 -21.06 -36.91 -30.99
N LEU A 277 -22.22 -36.80 -30.34
CA LEU A 277 -23.40 -37.59 -30.69
C LEU A 277 -23.95 -37.14 -32.05
N LEU A 278 -24.05 -35.83 -32.27
CA LEU A 278 -24.49 -35.22 -33.53
C LEU A 278 -23.54 -35.53 -34.69
N GLU A 279 -22.22 -35.54 -34.46
CA GLU A 279 -21.23 -35.95 -35.47
C GLU A 279 -21.47 -37.39 -35.93
N SER A 280 -21.67 -38.31 -34.98
CA SER A 280 -21.95 -39.71 -35.32
C SER A 280 -23.24 -39.89 -36.11
N GLU A 281 -24.27 -39.08 -35.82
CA GLU A 281 -25.56 -39.15 -36.51
C GLU A 281 -25.46 -38.58 -37.94
N ILE A 282 -24.69 -37.50 -38.12
CA ILE A 282 -24.40 -36.90 -39.43
C ILE A 282 -23.66 -37.90 -40.32
N ASP A 283 -22.66 -38.62 -39.80
CA ASP A 283 -21.92 -39.63 -40.56
C ASP A 283 -22.84 -40.76 -41.06
N VAL A 284 -23.69 -41.29 -40.18
CA VAL A 284 -24.66 -42.35 -40.54
C VAL A 284 -25.66 -41.87 -41.59
N GLN A 285 -26.18 -40.65 -41.46
CA GLN A 285 -27.11 -40.08 -42.44
C GLN A 285 -26.42 -39.78 -43.78
N SER A 286 -25.15 -39.34 -43.76
CA SER A 286 -24.33 -39.07 -44.95
C SER A 286 -24.08 -40.35 -45.76
N ASP A 287 -23.69 -41.43 -45.11
CA ASP A 287 -23.51 -42.74 -45.73
C ASP A 287 -24.81 -43.26 -46.37
N THR A 288 -25.93 -43.03 -45.68
CA THR A 288 -27.27 -43.42 -46.15
C THR A 288 -27.67 -42.62 -47.39
N LEU A 289 -27.37 -41.32 -47.41
CA LEU A 289 -27.59 -40.42 -48.53
C LEU A 289 -26.79 -40.88 -49.76
N GLU A 290 -25.50 -41.21 -49.58
CA GLU A 290 -24.63 -41.63 -50.69
C GLU A 290 -25.11 -42.93 -51.33
N LYS A 291 -25.53 -43.90 -50.52
CA LYS A 291 -26.15 -45.15 -51.00
C LYS A 291 -27.44 -44.89 -51.79
N LYS A 292 -28.30 -43.99 -51.32
CA LYS A 292 -29.55 -43.62 -52.02
C LYS A 292 -29.29 -42.87 -53.33
N LYS A 293 -28.30 -41.97 -53.40
CA LYS A 293 -27.87 -41.31 -54.65
C LYS A 293 -27.39 -42.32 -55.69
N LYS A 294 -26.50 -43.23 -55.31
CA LYS A 294 -26.01 -44.31 -56.20
C LYS A 294 -27.14 -45.19 -56.72
N ALA A 295 -28.18 -45.44 -55.91
CA ALA A 295 -29.37 -46.19 -56.34
C ALA A 295 -30.25 -45.39 -57.32
N LEU A 296 -30.42 -44.09 -57.10
CA LEU A 296 -31.12 -43.18 -58.00
C LEU A 296 -30.44 -43.08 -59.37
N ASP A 297 -29.11 -42.94 -59.42
CA ASP A 297 -28.35 -42.87 -60.68
C ASP A 297 -28.50 -44.14 -61.52
N LYS A 298 -28.60 -45.31 -60.87
CA LYS A 298 -28.88 -46.58 -61.56
C LYS A 298 -30.29 -46.59 -62.14
N ARG A 299 -31.29 -46.15 -61.38
CA ARG A 299 -32.69 -46.07 -61.85
C ARG A 299 -32.87 -45.05 -62.97
N GLU A 300 -32.19 -43.91 -62.92
CA GLU A 300 -32.23 -42.89 -63.97
C GLU A 300 -31.76 -43.46 -65.31
N ARG A 301 -30.66 -44.24 -65.31
CA ARG A 301 -30.18 -44.94 -66.50
C ARG A 301 -31.20 -45.94 -67.06
N VAL A 302 -31.89 -46.68 -66.19
CA VAL A 302 -32.95 -47.62 -66.60
C VAL A 302 -34.13 -46.87 -67.23
N ILE A 303 -34.57 -45.76 -66.64
CA ILE A 303 -35.65 -44.93 -67.19
C ILE A 303 -35.25 -44.36 -68.55
N LEU A 304 -34.02 -43.86 -68.70
CA LEU A 304 -33.52 -43.36 -69.99
C LEU A 304 -33.50 -44.44 -71.07
N LYS A 305 -33.08 -45.67 -70.72
CA LYS A 305 -33.10 -46.81 -71.63
C LYS A 305 -34.53 -47.18 -72.05
N ASN A 306 -35.44 -47.33 -71.09
CA ASN A 306 -36.86 -47.65 -71.38
C ASN A 306 -37.51 -46.59 -72.28
N LYS A 307 -37.16 -45.31 -72.11
CA LYS A 307 -37.62 -44.23 -72.99
C LYS A 307 -37.12 -44.42 -74.43
N GLN A 308 -35.86 -44.83 -74.59
CA GLN A 308 -35.26 -45.12 -75.90
C GLN A 308 -35.98 -46.28 -76.58
N ASP A 309 -36.18 -47.38 -75.86
CA ASP A 309 -36.85 -48.60 -76.35
C ASP A 309 -38.30 -48.29 -76.80
N ILE A 310 -39.03 -47.45 -76.07
CA ILE A 310 -40.38 -46.99 -76.46
C ILE A 310 -40.36 -46.16 -77.75
N ILE A 311 -39.34 -45.32 -77.95
CA ILE A 311 -39.19 -44.52 -79.18
C ILE A 311 -38.93 -45.43 -80.38
N GLU A 312 -38.05 -46.43 -80.21
CA GLU A 312 -37.74 -47.41 -81.25
C GLU A 312 -38.98 -48.23 -81.62
N LEU A 313 -39.70 -48.78 -80.63
CA LEU A 313 -40.92 -49.57 -80.84
C LEU A 313 -42.02 -48.73 -81.55
N ARG A 314 -42.18 -47.46 -81.15
CA ARG A 314 -43.11 -46.53 -81.81
C ARG A 314 -42.73 -46.29 -83.28
N SER A 315 -41.44 -46.12 -83.56
CA SER A 315 -40.96 -45.90 -84.94
C SER A 315 -41.18 -47.14 -85.82
N PHE A 316 -41.03 -48.34 -85.25
CA PHE A 316 -41.26 -49.62 -85.92
C PHE A 316 -42.73 -49.79 -86.32
N VAL A 317 -43.66 -49.59 -85.38
CA VAL A 317 -45.11 -49.65 -85.63
C VAL A 317 -45.55 -48.67 -86.71
N GLU A 318 -44.98 -47.45 -86.74
CA GLU A 318 -45.32 -46.45 -87.76
C GLU A 318 -44.81 -46.84 -89.16
N LYS A 319 -43.67 -47.52 -89.24
CA LYS A 319 -43.10 -48.02 -90.49
C LYS A 319 -43.95 -49.15 -91.07
N GLU A 320 -44.34 -50.13 -90.25
CA GLU A 320 -45.21 -51.23 -90.67
C GLU A 320 -46.58 -50.73 -91.12
N LYS A 321 -47.15 -49.74 -90.41
CA LYS A 321 -48.41 -49.12 -90.80
C LYS A 321 -48.36 -48.51 -92.21
N LYS A 322 -47.28 -47.77 -92.54
CA LYS A 322 -47.09 -47.20 -93.89
C LYS A 322 -46.94 -48.28 -94.96
N GLU A 323 -46.35 -49.42 -94.61
CA GLU A 323 -46.21 -50.56 -95.52
C GLU A 323 -47.57 -51.25 -95.78
N VAL A 324 -48.41 -51.39 -94.75
CA VAL A 324 -49.79 -51.89 -94.92
C VAL A 324 -50.62 -50.92 -95.78
N GLU A 325 -50.48 -49.61 -95.60
CA GLU A 325 -51.16 -48.60 -96.42
C GLU A 325 -50.76 -48.70 -97.90
N SER A 326 -49.48 -48.92 -98.21
CA SER A 326 -49.00 -49.10 -99.59
C SER A 326 -49.47 -50.42 -100.21
N LEU A 327 -49.45 -51.52 -99.45
CA LEU A 327 -50.01 -52.81 -99.87
C LEU A 327 -51.52 -52.73 -100.11
N SER A 328 -52.27 -52.05 -99.23
CA SER A 328 -53.70 -51.84 -99.40
C SER A 328 -54.04 -51.04 -100.66
N SER A 329 -53.22 -50.03 -101.00
CA SER A 329 -53.39 -49.27 -102.24
C SER A 329 -53.13 -50.13 -103.49
N SER A 330 -52.15 -51.05 -103.41
CA SER A 330 -51.82 -52.01 -104.47
C SER A 330 -52.90 -53.08 -104.63
N LEU A 331 -53.49 -53.56 -103.52
CA LEU A 331 -54.63 -54.46 -103.53
C LEU A 331 -55.84 -53.84 -104.26
N SER A 332 -56.11 -52.57 -103.99
CA SER A 332 -57.22 -51.84 -104.61
C SER A 332 -57.05 -51.70 -106.13
N SER A 333 -55.82 -51.49 -106.61
CA SER A 333 -55.54 -51.39 -108.04
C SER A 333 -55.64 -52.75 -108.73
N GLU A 334 -55.20 -53.82 -108.08
CA GLU A 334 -55.30 -55.20 -108.59
C GLU A 334 -56.76 -55.71 -108.62
N ARG A 335 -57.58 -55.37 -107.62
CA ARG A 335 -59.04 -55.62 -107.68
C ARG A 335 -59.67 -54.95 -108.90
N ALA A 336 -59.31 -53.71 -109.19
CA ALA A 336 -59.81 -52.98 -110.36
C ALA A 336 -59.34 -53.60 -111.69
N SER A 337 -58.12 -54.12 -111.75
CA SER A 337 -57.56 -54.81 -112.93
C SER A 337 -58.29 -56.13 -113.21
N LEU A 338 -58.56 -56.94 -112.17
CA LEU A 338 -59.31 -58.19 -112.27
C LEU A 338 -60.77 -58.00 -112.66
N VAL A 339 -61.45 -56.96 -112.14
CA VAL A 339 -62.82 -56.64 -112.55
C VAL A 339 -62.88 -56.32 -114.06
N ARG A 340 -61.91 -55.57 -114.58
CA ARG A 340 -61.79 -55.31 -116.02
C ARG A 340 -61.55 -56.60 -116.81
N LEU A 341 -60.69 -57.49 -116.32
CA LEU A 341 -60.37 -58.76 -116.96
C LEU A 341 -61.59 -59.72 -116.98
N ASN A 342 -62.33 -59.81 -115.87
CA ASN A 342 -63.55 -60.60 -115.74
C ASN A 342 -64.66 -60.09 -116.68
N ASN A 343 -64.84 -58.77 -116.77
CA ASN A 343 -65.78 -58.16 -117.73
C ASN A 343 -65.42 -58.53 -119.18
N LYS A 344 -64.13 -58.56 -119.50
CA LYS A 344 -63.61 -58.95 -120.82
C LYS A 344 -63.86 -60.44 -121.12
N ILE A 345 -63.69 -61.33 -120.13
CA ILE A 345 -64.03 -62.76 -120.23
C ILE A 345 -65.54 -62.94 -120.43
N SER A 346 -66.37 -62.24 -119.67
CA SER A 346 -67.84 -62.30 -119.77
C SER A 346 -68.35 -61.88 -121.15
N GLN A 347 -67.82 -60.79 -121.71
CA GLN A 347 -68.12 -60.37 -123.08
C GLN A 347 -67.67 -61.41 -124.12
N LYS A 348 -66.47 -61.99 -123.97
CA LYS A 348 -65.95 -63.03 -124.87
C LYS A 348 -66.75 -64.34 -124.77
N LYS A 349 -67.23 -64.74 -123.58
CA LYS A 349 -68.13 -65.90 -123.39
C LYS A 349 -69.48 -65.68 -124.06
N LYS A 350 -70.06 -64.48 -123.94
CA LYS A 350 -71.32 -64.12 -124.63
C LYS A 350 -71.15 -64.18 -126.16
N ALA A 351 -70.05 -63.65 -126.69
CA ALA A 351 -69.73 -63.74 -128.11
C ALA A 351 -69.53 -65.20 -128.58
N LEU A 352 -68.84 -66.04 -127.79
CA LEU A 352 -68.65 -67.46 -128.08
C LEU A 352 -69.97 -68.24 -128.11
N ASN A 353 -70.91 -67.94 -127.20
CA ASN A 353 -72.22 -68.58 -127.15
C ASN A 353 -73.16 -68.12 -128.28
N ALA A 354 -73.11 -66.84 -128.66
CA ALA A 354 -73.82 -66.32 -129.84
C ALA A 354 -73.30 -66.96 -131.13
N ASP A 355 -71.98 -67.13 -131.25
CA ASP A 355 -71.35 -67.84 -132.38
C ASP A 355 -71.77 -69.33 -132.39
N LYS A 356 -71.77 -70.03 -131.24
CA LYS A 356 -72.27 -71.42 -131.14
C LYS A 356 -73.71 -71.59 -131.63
N LYS A 357 -74.59 -70.61 -131.39
CA LYS A 357 -76.01 -70.66 -131.82
C LYS A 357 -76.23 -70.37 -133.32
N ARG A 358 -75.30 -69.69 -134.00
CA ARG A 358 -75.37 -69.41 -135.45
C ARG A 358 -74.83 -70.54 -136.34
N ILE A 359 -74.15 -71.55 -135.78
CA ILE A 359 -73.36 -72.56 -136.52
C ILE A 359 -74.06 -73.94 -136.47
N TYR A 360 -75.24 -74.07 -137.08
CA TYR A 360 -75.88 -75.38 -137.32
C TYR A 360 -76.05 -75.71 -138.81
N LYS A 361 -75.35 -75.00 -139.71
CA LYS A 361 -75.58 -75.14 -141.16
C LYS A 361 -74.36 -75.22 -142.10
N ASP A 362 -73.12 -75.40 -141.65
CA ASP A 362 -72.01 -75.80 -142.56
C ASP A 362 -70.73 -76.22 -141.78
N GLN A 363 -70.32 -77.48 -141.92
CA GLN A 363 -69.22 -78.14 -141.19
C GLN A 363 -68.02 -78.47 -142.10
N LYS A 364 -66.92 -77.70 -142.00
CA LYS A 364 -65.52 -78.21 -141.99
C LYS A 364 -64.44 -77.12 -141.95
N THR A 365 -64.74 -75.86 -142.29
CA THR A 365 -63.75 -74.74 -142.22
C THR A 365 -63.82 -73.88 -140.94
N LYS A 366 -64.79 -74.15 -140.04
CA LYS A 366 -65.12 -73.28 -138.90
C LYS A 366 -64.62 -73.79 -137.52
N GLU A 367 -64.02 -74.97 -137.44
CA GLU A 367 -63.55 -75.58 -136.19
C GLU A 367 -62.21 -74.99 -135.68
N LYS A 368 -61.30 -74.60 -136.59
CA LYS A 368 -60.01 -73.94 -136.23
C LYS A 368 -60.20 -72.57 -135.55
N VAL A 369 -61.24 -71.81 -135.92
CA VAL A 369 -61.53 -70.49 -135.33
C VAL A 369 -62.06 -70.64 -133.90
N LEU A 370 -62.91 -71.63 -133.65
CA LEU A 370 -63.40 -71.96 -132.31
C LEU A 370 -62.26 -72.40 -131.38
N LEU A 371 -61.34 -73.21 -131.88
CA LEU A 371 -60.20 -73.70 -131.08
C LEU A 371 -59.24 -72.56 -130.70
N LYS A 372 -58.98 -71.62 -131.62
CA LYS A 372 -58.13 -70.43 -131.36
C LYS A 372 -58.80 -69.44 -130.39
N LYS A 373 -60.12 -69.24 -130.49
CA LYS A 373 -60.88 -68.41 -129.53
C LYS A 373 -60.98 -69.07 -128.15
N ARG A 374 -61.09 -70.40 -128.07
CA ARG A 374 -61.09 -71.17 -126.81
C ARG A 374 -59.74 -71.08 -126.10
N LYS A 375 -58.62 -71.31 -126.80
CA LYS A 375 -57.27 -71.09 -126.23
C LYS A 375 -57.06 -69.67 -125.71
N ASN A 376 -57.63 -68.67 -126.38
CA ASN A 376 -57.54 -67.27 -125.93
C ASN A 376 -58.41 -67.01 -124.68
N LEU A 377 -59.53 -67.73 -124.54
CA LEU A 377 -60.37 -67.69 -123.34
C LEU A 377 -59.67 -68.40 -122.17
N ASP A 378 -59.09 -69.57 -122.42
CA ASP A 378 -58.34 -70.34 -121.42
C ASP A 378 -57.12 -69.56 -120.91
N ASN A 379 -56.44 -68.80 -121.77
CA ASN A 379 -55.33 -67.92 -121.37
C ASN A 379 -55.81 -66.73 -120.49
N LEU A 380 -56.96 -66.13 -120.80
CA LEU A 380 -57.54 -65.08 -119.96
C LEU A 380 -58.07 -65.64 -118.64
N GLU A 381 -58.66 -66.84 -118.63
CA GLU A 381 -59.07 -67.53 -117.41
C GLU A 381 -57.87 -67.92 -116.55
N SER A 382 -56.75 -68.36 -117.15
CA SER A 382 -55.49 -68.59 -116.45
C SER A 382 -54.94 -67.30 -115.82
N GLN A 383 -54.97 -66.17 -116.54
CA GLN A 383 -54.58 -64.85 -116.00
C GLN A 383 -55.50 -64.37 -114.87
N LEU A 384 -56.81 -64.65 -114.96
CA LEU A 384 -57.76 -64.35 -113.89
C LEU A 384 -57.45 -65.18 -112.64
N ILE A 385 -57.19 -66.48 -112.80
CA ILE A 385 -56.85 -67.39 -111.70
C ILE A 385 -55.52 -66.98 -111.06
N SER A 386 -54.50 -66.64 -111.85
CA SER A 386 -53.22 -66.16 -111.31
C SER A 386 -53.38 -64.83 -110.57
N GLY A 387 -54.19 -63.91 -111.09
CA GLY A 387 -54.47 -62.64 -110.42
C GLY A 387 -55.31 -62.81 -109.16
N LEU A 388 -56.30 -63.71 -109.15
CA LEU A 388 -57.07 -64.07 -107.94
C LEU A 388 -56.17 -64.68 -106.86
N ASN A 389 -55.23 -65.55 -107.24
CA ASN A 389 -54.26 -66.11 -106.30
C ASN A 389 -53.31 -65.05 -105.73
N ASN A 390 -52.87 -64.09 -106.56
CA ASN A 390 -52.07 -62.95 -106.08
C ASN A 390 -52.86 -62.06 -105.11
N LEU A 391 -54.15 -61.85 -105.40
CA LEU A 391 -55.03 -61.04 -104.57
C LEU A 391 -55.26 -61.70 -103.20
N SER A 392 -55.55 -63.00 -103.19
CA SER A 392 -55.66 -63.78 -101.95
C SER A 392 -54.38 -63.72 -101.11
N LYS A 393 -53.20 -63.81 -101.72
CA LYS A 393 -51.92 -63.68 -101.01
C LYS A 393 -51.70 -62.29 -100.44
N MET A 394 -52.08 -61.23 -101.17
CA MET A 394 -51.98 -59.86 -100.68
C MET A 394 -52.97 -59.58 -99.54
N GLU A 395 -54.19 -60.13 -99.61
CA GLU A 395 -55.18 -60.05 -98.52
C GLU A 395 -54.67 -60.74 -97.26
N GLU A 396 -54.18 -61.98 -97.39
CA GLU A 396 -53.61 -62.75 -96.28
C GLU A 396 -52.39 -62.05 -95.65
N THR A 397 -51.54 -61.43 -96.46
CA THR A 397 -50.39 -60.65 -95.98
C THR A 397 -50.81 -59.36 -95.26
N ILE A 398 -51.85 -58.67 -95.75
CA ILE A 398 -52.39 -57.47 -95.12
C ILE A 398 -53.04 -57.83 -93.77
N GLU A 399 -53.86 -58.88 -93.72
CA GLU A 399 -54.50 -59.33 -92.47
C GLU A 399 -53.45 -59.74 -91.43
N SER A 400 -52.46 -60.53 -91.81
CA SER A 400 -51.36 -60.93 -90.92
C SER A 400 -50.56 -59.73 -90.37
N LYS A 401 -50.22 -58.75 -91.23
CA LYS A 401 -49.53 -57.52 -90.79
C LYS A 401 -50.41 -56.60 -89.95
N GLN A 402 -51.72 -56.53 -90.21
CA GLN A 402 -52.65 -55.75 -89.40
C GLN A 402 -52.83 -56.33 -87.99
N GLU A 403 -52.86 -57.66 -87.86
CA GLU A 403 -52.85 -58.33 -86.56
C GLU A 403 -51.53 -58.09 -85.81
N GLY A 404 -50.38 -58.18 -86.50
CA GLY A 404 -49.07 -57.85 -85.94
C GLY A 404 -48.99 -56.41 -85.41
N ILE A 405 -49.39 -55.43 -86.22
CA ILE A 405 -49.45 -54.01 -85.82
C ILE A 405 -50.34 -53.81 -84.60
N LYS A 406 -51.47 -54.53 -84.49
CA LYS A 406 -52.38 -54.42 -83.35
C LYS A 406 -51.72 -54.91 -82.05
N LEU A 407 -51.04 -56.06 -82.10
CA LEU A 407 -50.29 -56.60 -80.96
C LEU A 407 -49.18 -55.64 -80.51
N ASP A 408 -48.39 -55.12 -81.44
CA ASP A 408 -47.28 -54.21 -81.11
C ASP A 408 -47.77 -52.86 -80.57
N LYS A 409 -48.94 -52.38 -81.02
CA LYS A 409 -49.59 -51.18 -80.48
C LYS A 409 -50.03 -51.37 -79.04
N ASP A 410 -50.53 -52.55 -78.68
CA ASP A 410 -50.93 -52.86 -77.32
C ASP A 410 -49.69 -53.07 -76.42
N GLN A 411 -48.62 -53.69 -76.92
CA GLN A 411 -47.32 -53.74 -76.23
C GLN A 411 -46.75 -52.33 -75.98
N LEU A 412 -46.81 -51.44 -76.97
CA LEU A 412 -46.38 -50.04 -76.82
C LEU A 412 -47.16 -49.31 -75.72
N LYS A 413 -48.47 -49.51 -75.64
CA LYS A 413 -49.30 -48.91 -74.57
C LYS A 413 -48.89 -49.43 -73.19
N VAL A 414 -48.69 -50.74 -73.04
CA VAL A 414 -48.25 -51.34 -71.78
C VAL A 414 -46.87 -50.81 -71.36
N ALA A 415 -45.93 -50.72 -72.31
CA ALA A 415 -44.60 -50.16 -72.06
C ALA A 415 -44.65 -48.68 -71.64
N MET A 416 -45.53 -47.87 -72.27
CA MET A 416 -45.73 -46.46 -71.91
C MET A 416 -46.32 -46.27 -70.51
N ILE A 417 -47.28 -47.11 -70.11
CA ILE A 417 -47.89 -47.06 -68.77
C ILE A 417 -46.86 -47.41 -67.70
N SER A 418 -46.13 -48.52 -67.90
CA SER A 418 -45.05 -48.95 -66.99
C SER A 418 -43.94 -47.90 -66.85
N PHE A 419 -43.58 -47.25 -67.96
CA PHE A 419 -42.60 -46.15 -67.94
C PHE A 419 -43.07 -44.94 -67.12
N GLU A 420 -44.32 -44.51 -67.26
CA GLU A 420 -44.86 -43.38 -66.49
C GLU A 420 -44.97 -43.71 -64.99
N GLU A 421 -45.28 -44.95 -64.61
CA GLU A 421 -45.26 -45.39 -63.21
C GLU A 421 -43.84 -45.35 -62.61
N GLN A 422 -42.85 -45.91 -63.31
CA GLN A 422 -41.45 -45.90 -62.89
C GLN A 422 -40.89 -44.47 -62.76
N LYS A 423 -41.27 -43.60 -63.69
CA LYS A 423 -40.91 -42.18 -63.68
C LYS A 423 -41.51 -41.45 -62.49
N ARG A 424 -42.78 -41.68 -62.16
CA ARG A 424 -43.42 -41.10 -60.96
C ARG A 424 -42.75 -41.56 -59.67
N SER A 425 -42.45 -42.86 -59.53
CA SER A 425 -41.73 -43.36 -58.34
C SER A 425 -40.32 -42.79 -58.23
N PHE A 426 -39.61 -42.63 -59.35
CA PHE A 426 -38.29 -42.02 -59.38
C PHE A 426 -38.29 -40.56 -58.91
N TYR A 427 -39.25 -39.75 -59.34
CA TYR A 427 -39.37 -38.37 -58.88
C TYR A 427 -39.70 -38.26 -57.39
N LYS A 428 -40.50 -39.19 -56.85
CA LYS A 428 -40.80 -39.28 -55.40
C LYS A 428 -39.56 -39.63 -54.58
N ASP A 429 -38.76 -40.58 -55.04
CA ASP A 429 -37.50 -40.94 -54.36
C ASP A 429 -36.46 -39.81 -54.47
N LYS A 430 -36.42 -39.09 -55.61
CA LYS A 430 -35.55 -37.93 -55.82
C LYS A 430 -35.91 -36.76 -54.89
N SER A 431 -37.19 -36.51 -54.62
CA SER A 431 -37.58 -35.52 -53.61
C SER A 431 -37.18 -35.93 -52.19
N ALA A 432 -37.34 -37.21 -51.83
CA ALA A 432 -36.95 -37.69 -50.50
C ALA A 432 -35.44 -37.62 -50.25
N VAL A 433 -34.61 -37.82 -51.27
CA VAL A 433 -33.15 -37.60 -51.17
C VAL A 433 -32.83 -36.12 -50.98
N ARG A 434 -33.54 -35.22 -51.66
CA ARG A 434 -33.35 -33.77 -51.53
C ARG A 434 -33.75 -33.26 -50.14
N GLU A 435 -34.81 -33.80 -49.55
CA GLU A 435 -35.20 -33.50 -48.17
C GLU A 435 -34.13 -33.92 -47.17
N LEU A 436 -33.56 -35.13 -47.34
CA LEU A 436 -32.43 -35.60 -46.52
C LEU A 436 -31.16 -34.74 -46.70
N GLU A 437 -30.87 -34.24 -47.91
CA GLU A 437 -29.76 -33.29 -48.14
C GLU A 437 -29.95 -32.01 -47.34
N ILE A 438 -31.15 -31.44 -47.37
CA ILE A 438 -31.48 -30.21 -46.65
C ILE A 438 -31.39 -30.44 -45.13
N GLU A 439 -31.88 -31.57 -44.62
CA GLU A 439 -31.78 -31.91 -43.20
C GLU A 439 -30.32 -32.01 -42.73
N LEU A 440 -29.47 -32.69 -43.51
CA LEU A 440 -28.03 -32.81 -43.25
C LEU A 440 -27.32 -31.45 -43.28
N GLU A 441 -27.66 -30.60 -44.25
CA GLU A 441 -27.09 -29.26 -44.37
C GLU A 441 -27.43 -28.39 -43.15
N VAL A 442 -28.67 -28.46 -42.67
CA VAL A 442 -29.12 -27.77 -41.45
C VAL A 442 -28.39 -28.31 -40.20
N LYS A 443 -28.27 -29.63 -40.05
CA LYS A 443 -27.54 -30.24 -38.91
C LYS A 443 -26.06 -29.85 -38.91
N ILE A 444 -25.40 -29.83 -40.07
CA ILE A 444 -24.01 -29.37 -40.21
C ILE A 444 -23.87 -27.89 -39.86
N GLN A 445 -24.81 -27.03 -40.26
CA GLN A 445 -24.80 -25.62 -39.88
C GLN A 445 -25.00 -25.43 -38.37
N MET A 446 -25.93 -26.17 -37.76
CA MET A 446 -26.13 -26.16 -36.31
C MET A 446 -24.85 -26.58 -35.57
N MET A 447 -24.19 -27.66 -36.00
CA MET A 447 -22.94 -28.14 -35.42
C MET A 447 -21.82 -27.09 -35.52
N LYS A 448 -21.66 -26.43 -36.67
CA LYS A 448 -20.71 -25.32 -36.84
C LYS A 448 -21.01 -24.15 -35.89
N SER A 449 -22.29 -23.80 -35.72
CA SER A 449 -22.69 -22.73 -34.80
C SER A 449 -22.43 -23.07 -33.33
N LEU A 450 -22.62 -24.35 -32.96
CA LEU A 450 -22.30 -24.88 -31.64
C LEU A 450 -20.78 -24.89 -31.38
N GLY A 451 -19.97 -25.31 -32.36
CA GLY A 451 -18.51 -25.26 -32.28
C GLY A 451 -17.99 -23.84 -32.06
N VAL A 452 -18.45 -22.87 -32.86
CA VAL A 452 -18.08 -21.44 -32.69
C VAL A 452 -18.48 -20.90 -31.31
N TYR A 453 -19.63 -21.33 -30.78
CA TYR A 453 -20.06 -20.94 -29.45
C TYR A 453 -19.20 -21.57 -28.34
N ILE A 454 -18.86 -22.86 -28.44
CA ILE A 454 -17.98 -23.56 -27.49
C ILE A 454 -16.59 -22.93 -27.48
N ASP A 455 -16.02 -22.64 -28.66
CA ASP A 455 -14.73 -21.96 -28.79
C ASP A 455 -14.77 -20.57 -28.13
N SER A 456 -15.85 -19.82 -28.31
CA SER A 456 -16.04 -18.52 -27.66
C SER A 456 -16.10 -18.64 -26.12
N GLN A 457 -16.75 -19.68 -25.59
CA GLN A 457 -16.82 -19.90 -24.15
C GLN A 457 -15.48 -20.37 -23.57
N LEU A 458 -14.74 -21.23 -24.28
CA LEU A 458 -13.39 -21.64 -23.92
C LEU A 458 -12.41 -20.46 -23.90
N ASP A 459 -12.51 -19.55 -24.88
CA ASP A 459 -11.70 -18.33 -24.91
C ASP A 459 -12.01 -17.41 -23.71
N LYS A 460 -13.30 -17.22 -23.38
CA LYS A 460 -13.70 -16.48 -22.16
C LYS A 460 -13.19 -17.16 -20.89
N PHE A 461 -13.24 -18.48 -20.82
CA PHE A 461 -12.74 -19.26 -19.69
C PHE A 461 -11.23 -19.11 -19.53
N LYS A 462 -10.46 -19.20 -20.61
CA LYS A 462 -9.00 -18.96 -20.63
C LYS A 462 -8.67 -17.53 -20.19
N GLN A 463 -9.38 -16.53 -20.70
CA GLN A 463 -9.20 -15.12 -20.29
C GLN A 463 -9.45 -14.94 -18.79
N ASN A 464 -10.51 -15.56 -18.24
CA ASN A 464 -10.80 -15.51 -16.81
C ASN A 464 -9.70 -16.16 -15.96
N ILE A 465 -9.12 -17.29 -16.39
CA ILE A 465 -7.97 -17.92 -15.72
C ILE A 465 -6.75 -17.00 -15.74
N VAL A 466 -6.42 -16.41 -16.89
CA VAL A 466 -5.28 -15.48 -17.00
C VAL A 466 -5.48 -14.25 -16.11
N GLN A 467 -6.69 -13.69 -16.07
CA GLN A 467 -7.00 -12.57 -15.18
C GLN A 467 -6.90 -12.95 -13.70
N ASN A 468 -7.40 -14.13 -13.29
CA ASN A 468 -7.28 -14.60 -11.91
C ASN A 468 -5.82 -14.85 -11.52
N ASN A 469 -5.02 -15.47 -12.38
CA ASN A 469 -3.58 -15.68 -12.11
C ASN A 469 -2.85 -14.35 -11.99
N ARG A 470 -3.17 -13.34 -12.80
CA ARG A 470 -2.58 -12.00 -12.67
C ARG A 470 -2.97 -11.32 -11.37
N LYS A 471 -4.23 -11.45 -10.94
CA LYS A 471 -4.67 -10.94 -9.63
C LYS A 471 -3.97 -11.65 -8.47
N GLN A 472 -3.75 -12.95 -8.59
CA GLN A 472 -3.00 -13.72 -7.60
C GLN A 472 -1.53 -13.28 -7.52
N VAL A 473 -0.85 -13.09 -8.66
CA VAL A 473 0.53 -12.56 -8.67
C VAL A 473 0.59 -11.15 -8.08
N GLN A 474 -0.37 -10.27 -8.40
CA GLN A 474 -0.47 -8.94 -7.79
C GLN A 474 -0.67 -9.01 -6.28
N PHE A 475 -1.49 -9.94 -5.81
CA PHE A 475 -1.67 -10.19 -4.38
C PHE A 475 -0.40 -10.71 -3.72
N GLU A 476 0.31 -11.65 -4.32
CA GLU A 476 1.59 -12.18 -3.82
C GLU A 476 2.68 -11.09 -3.77
N ASP A 477 2.76 -10.23 -4.78
CA ASP A 477 3.69 -9.10 -4.81
C ASP A 477 3.35 -8.05 -3.73
N SER A 478 2.05 -7.71 -3.56
CA SER A 478 1.58 -6.82 -2.50
C SER A 478 1.84 -7.40 -1.11
N PHE A 479 1.57 -8.69 -0.92
CA PHE A 479 1.86 -9.41 0.32
C PHE A 479 3.35 -9.41 0.65
N LYS A 480 4.21 -9.62 -0.36
CA LYS A 480 5.67 -9.55 -0.20
C LYS A 480 6.14 -8.14 0.18
N HIS A 481 5.54 -7.09 -0.39
CA HIS A 481 5.80 -5.71 0.01
C HIS A 481 5.44 -5.47 1.47
N ASN A 482 4.23 -5.90 1.89
CA ASN A 482 3.78 -5.79 3.28
C ASN A 482 4.66 -6.60 4.25
N MET A 483 5.10 -7.79 3.87
CA MET A 483 6.02 -8.60 4.66
C MET A 483 7.38 -7.92 4.81
N THR A 484 7.89 -7.27 3.75
CA THR A 484 9.14 -6.50 3.81
C THR A 484 9.00 -5.28 4.73
N TYR A 485 7.87 -4.59 4.68
CA TYR A 485 7.53 -3.49 5.58
C TYR A 485 7.46 -3.95 7.05
N MET A 486 6.83 -5.10 7.32
CA MET A 486 6.73 -5.67 8.67
C MET A 486 8.09 -6.16 9.21
N ASP A 487 8.96 -6.71 8.37
CA ASP A 487 10.33 -7.07 8.76
C ASP A 487 11.15 -5.82 9.13
N GLN A 488 11.02 -4.74 8.35
CA GLN A 488 11.67 -3.45 8.67
C GLN A 488 11.16 -2.86 10.00
N LEU A 489 9.84 -2.89 10.24
CA LEU A 489 9.25 -2.49 11.52
C LEU A 489 9.77 -3.33 12.68
N THR A 490 9.87 -4.65 12.51
CA THR A 490 10.37 -5.58 13.53
C THR A 490 11.82 -5.26 13.89
N ARG A 491 12.68 -5.04 12.90
CA ARG A 491 14.08 -4.62 13.12
C ARG A 491 14.18 -3.29 13.86
N MET A 492 13.29 -2.33 13.58
CA MET A 492 13.24 -1.06 14.33
C MET A 492 12.85 -1.27 15.79
N ILE A 493 11.87 -2.14 16.06
CA ILE A 493 11.45 -2.49 17.42
C ILE A 493 12.60 -3.16 18.18
N GLU A 494 13.30 -4.12 17.57
CA GLU A 494 14.46 -4.79 18.17
C GLU A 494 15.59 -3.80 18.48
N LYS A 495 15.95 -2.92 17.53
CA LYS A 495 16.96 -1.88 17.75
C LYS A 495 16.56 -0.92 18.88
N ARG A 496 15.28 -0.51 18.96
CA ARG A 496 14.76 0.32 20.06
C ARG A 496 14.88 -0.41 21.40
N ALA A 497 14.50 -1.69 21.45
CA ALA A 497 14.65 -2.50 22.65
C ALA A 497 16.11 -2.57 23.11
N LEU A 498 17.06 -2.79 22.18
CA LEU A 498 18.49 -2.79 22.47
C LEU A 498 19.01 -1.42 22.95
N LYS A 499 18.53 -0.31 22.38
CA LYS A 499 18.87 1.05 22.86
C LYS A 499 18.36 1.27 24.30
N VAL A 500 17.13 0.87 24.59
CA VAL A 500 16.53 0.95 25.94
C VAL A 500 17.31 0.08 26.93
N ASP A 501 17.70 -1.13 26.55
CA ASP A 501 18.51 -2.01 27.40
C ASP A 501 19.90 -1.44 27.68
N LYS A 502 20.56 -0.86 26.67
CA LYS A 502 21.82 -0.14 26.86
C LYS A 502 21.65 1.03 27.84
N LEU A 503 20.60 1.84 27.69
CA LEU A 503 20.31 2.94 28.61
C LEU A 503 20.01 2.46 30.03
N ASN A 504 19.23 1.40 30.19
CA ASN A 504 18.95 0.77 31.48
C ASN A 504 20.23 0.22 32.12
N SER A 505 21.14 -0.36 31.33
CA SER A 505 22.44 -0.82 31.83
C SER A 505 23.30 0.35 32.33
N LYS A 506 23.35 1.47 31.59
CA LYS A 506 24.04 2.71 31.98
C LYS A 506 23.45 3.29 33.27
N LEU A 507 22.12 3.38 33.37
CA LEU A 507 21.42 3.84 34.57
C LEU A 507 21.67 2.93 35.78
N ASN A 508 21.68 1.61 35.57
CA ASN A 508 21.98 0.65 36.64
C ASN A 508 23.42 0.79 37.15
N LYS A 509 24.40 0.99 36.26
CA LYS A 509 25.78 1.29 36.65
C LYS A 509 25.86 2.59 37.48
N ARG A 510 25.19 3.66 37.03
CA ARG A 510 25.13 4.94 37.75
C ARG A 510 24.45 4.80 39.13
N ASN A 511 23.36 4.06 39.22
CA ASN A 511 22.68 3.78 40.49
C ASN A 511 23.57 3.02 41.48
N ARG A 512 24.35 2.04 41.01
CA ARG A 512 25.32 1.32 41.85
C ARG A 512 26.41 2.26 42.38
N TYR A 513 26.92 3.15 41.52
CA TYR A 513 27.91 4.15 41.90
C TYR A 513 27.37 5.13 42.95
N LEU A 514 26.18 5.70 42.72
CA LEU A 514 25.52 6.61 43.66
C LEU A 514 25.23 5.92 45.01
N LYS A 515 24.82 4.65 44.99
CA LYS A 515 24.60 3.87 46.23
C LYS A 515 25.90 3.66 47.02
N LYS A 516 27.04 3.50 46.35
CA LYS A 516 28.37 3.45 46.99
C LYS A 516 28.74 4.81 47.61
N GLN A 517 28.57 5.92 46.87
CA GLN A 517 28.81 7.26 47.39
C GLN A 517 27.92 7.60 48.60
N LEU A 518 26.64 7.23 48.56
CA LEU A 518 25.70 7.45 49.65
C LEU A 518 26.14 6.70 50.93
N LYS A 519 26.60 5.44 50.81
CA LYS A 519 27.14 4.69 51.95
C LYS A 519 28.38 5.36 52.56
N GLN A 520 29.25 5.95 51.74
CA GLN A 520 30.45 6.66 52.21
C GLN A 520 30.11 7.97 52.93
N LEU A 521 29.06 8.68 52.50
CA LEU A 521 28.59 9.91 53.14
C LEU A 521 27.91 9.65 54.49
N ILE A 522 27.23 8.51 54.64
CA ILE A 522 26.54 8.13 55.89
C ILE A 522 27.52 7.66 56.97
N TYR A 523 28.66 7.06 56.61
CA TYR A 523 29.63 6.49 57.55
C TYR A 523 31.06 7.01 57.30
N PRO A 524 31.55 8.00 58.05
CA PRO A 524 32.94 8.44 57.94
C PRO A 524 33.94 7.40 58.48
N ASN A 525 34.88 6.98 57.63
CA ASN A 525 35.94 6.00 57.91
C ASN A 525 37.09 6.56 58.79
N TYR A 526 36.82 7.09 59.99
CA TYR A 526 37.92 7.43 60.91
C TYR A 526 38.44 6.17 61.63
N ARG A 527 39.75 5.91 61.54
CA ARG A 527 40.41 4.77 62.21
C ARG A 527 41.13 5.17 63.49
N TYR A 528 41.50 6.45 63.66
CA TYR A 528 42.24 6.94 64.81
C TYR A 528 41.65 8.26 65.35
N GLY A 529 41.78 8.47 66.66
CA GLY A 529 41.37 9.69 67.35
C GLY A 529 42.41 10.11 68.38
N LEU A 530 42.80 11.38 68.39
CA LEU A 530 43.68 11.95 69.40
C LEU A 530 42.87 12.90 70.29
N SER A 531 42.87 12.66 71.59
CA SER A 531 42.11 13.43 72.55
C SER A 531 42.94 13.93 73.73
N PRO A 532 43.32 15.22 73.77
CA PRO A 532 43.62 15.86 75.05
C PRO A 532 42.40 15.80 75.98
N TYR A 533 42.63 15.46 77.24
CA TYR A 533 41.60 15.43 78.28
C TYR A 533 42.09 16.06 79.58
N PHE A 534 41.14 16.56 80.34
CA PHE A 534 41.29 17.09 81.67
C PHE A 534 40.31 16.35 82.58
N SER A 535 40.77 15.83 83.72
CA SER A 535 39.98 15.00 84.63
C SER A 535 40.07 15.49 86.07
N PHE A 536 38.93 15.50 86.76
CA PHE A 536 38.85 15.72 88.21
C PHE A 536 38.64 14.37 88.88
N ARG A 537 39.51 13.99 89.84
CA ARG A 537 39.33 12.77 90.63
C ARG A 537 38.90 13.11 92.06
N PHE A 538 37.89 12.39 92.53
CA PHE A 538 37.32 12.53 93.87
C PHE A 538 37.86 11.38 94.74
N TYR A 539 38.56 11.72 95.81
CA TYR A 539 39.08 10.78 96.80
C TYR A 539 38.10 10.66 97.98
N ASP A 540 38.08 9.49 98.62
CA ASP A 540 37.30 9.31 99.86
C ASP A 540 37.98 10.08 101.01
N LYS A 541 37.20 10.65 101.93
CA LYS A 541 37.66 11.54 103.00
C LYS A 541 38.69 10.90 103.93
N ASN A 542 38.82 9.57 103.91
CA ASN A 542 39.76 8.79 104.72
C ASN A 542 41.04 8.37 103.97
N SER A 543 41.24 8.81 102.73
CA SER A 543 42.47 8.56 101.94
C SER A 543 43.37 9.80 101.93
N GLU A 544 44.68 9.62 102.05
CA GLU A 544 45.71 10.69 102.20
C GLU A 544 45.87 11.64 100.99
N GLY A 545 44.93 11.65 100.03
CA GLY A 545 44.96 12.48 98.83
C GLY A 545 43.86 13.53 98.79
N ALA A 546 44.22 14.81 98.65
CA ALA A 546 43.27 15.87 98.30
C ALA A 546 42.75 15.72 96.85
N ASP A 547 41.61 16.35 96.54
CA ASP A 547 41.04 16.42 95.18
C ASP A 547 42.13 16.69 94.13
N SER A 548 42.25 15.78 93.17
CA SER A 548 43.35 15.83 92.19
C SER A 548 42.86 16.26 90.81
N LYS A 549 43.75 16.95 90.09
CA LYS A 549 43.54 17.37 88.71
C LYS A 549 44.50 16.60 87.82
N GLU A 550 43.94 15.90 86.85
CA GLU A 550 44.69 15.14 85.86
C GLU A 550 44.55 15.81 84.49
N PHE A 551 45.67 15.98 83.79
CA PHE A 551 45.69 16.42 82.40
C PHE A 551 46.46 15.42 81.57
N GLY A 552 45.96 15.05 80.40
CA GLY A 552 46.57 14.01 79.60
C GLY A 552 46.14 14.01 78.15
N VAL A 553 46.70 13.08 77.39
CA VAL A 553 46.39 12.84 75.99
C VAL A 553 46.08 11.37 75.79
N GLN A 554 45.02 11.09 75.05
CA GLN A 554 44.54 9.75 74.73
C GLN A 554 44.54 9.53 73.23
N LEU A 555 45.20 8.46 72.78
CA LEU A 555 45.15 7.97 71.41
C LEU A 555 44.16 6.80 71.34
N SER A 556 43.16 6.91 70.48
CA SER A 556 42.12 5.91 70.26
C SER A 556 42.21 5.32 68.86
N LYS A 557 42.05 4.01 68.72
CA LYS A 557 41.86 3.29 67.45
C LYS A 557 40.45 2.73 67.41
N TYR A 558 39.71 3.03 66.36
CA TYR A 558 38.36 2.51 66.14
C TYR A 558 38.45 1.23 65.30
N LEU A 559 38.00 0.10 65.86
CA LEU A 559 38.00 -1.19 65.18
C LEU A 559 36.77 -1.33 64.27
N ASN A 560 35.64 -0.74 64.67
CA ASN A 560 34.42 -0.59 63.89
C ASN A 560 33.60 0.60 64.42
N GLU A 561 32.36 0.80 63.94
CA GLU A 561 31.48 1.90 64.35
C GLU A 561 31.11 1.91 65.84
N LYS A 562 31.27 0.78 66.53
CA LYS A 562 30.85 0.57 67.91
C LYS A 562 31.99 0.38 68.88
N VAL A 563 33.18 -0.04 68.45
CA VAL A 563 34.28 -0.44 69.34
C VAL A 563 35.52 0.39 69.09
N ASN A 564 36.07 0.97 70.16
CA ASN A 564 37.39 1.60 70.15
C ASN A 564 38.32 1.01 71.22
N VAL A 565 39.61 1.14 70.97
CA VAL A 565 40.69 0.82 71.92
C VAL A 565 41.56 2.05 72.05
N SER A 566 41.82 2.48 73.28
CA SER A 566 42.44 3.75 73.58
C SER A 566 43.56 3.61 74.61
N VAL A 567 44.71 4.20 74.28
CA VAL A 567 45.87 4.33 75.16
C VAL A 567 45.98 5.79 75.58
N GLY A 568 46.05 6.08 76.87
CA GLY A 568 46.17 7.44 77.39
C GLY A 568 47.32 7.60 78.34
N PHE A 569 48.00 8.74 78.25
CA PHE A 569 49.04 9.18 79.18
C PHE A 569 48.59 10.49 79.83
N GLY A 570 48.81 10.65 81.12
CA GLY A 570 48.40 11.82 81.87
C GLY A 570 49.35 12.17 83.00
N MET A 571 49.20 13.36 83.55
CA MET A 571 49.89 13.84 84.74
C MET A 571 48.83 14.23 85.76
N MET A 572 48.89 13.62 86.94
CA MET A 572 48.00 13.90 88.06
C MET A 572 48.71 14.80 89.06
N ASN A 573 48.11 15.94 89.36
CA ASN A 573 48.57 16.85 90.39
C ASN A 573 47.65 16.70 91.61
N TYR A 574 48.21 16.39 92.78
CA TYR A 574 47.49 16.43 94.05
C TYR A 574 48.37 17.05 95.15
N LEU A 575 47.70 17.54 96.18
CA LEU A 575 48.36 18.07 97.38
C LEU A 575 48.43 16.94 98.41
N GLN A 576 49.63 16.50 98.74
CA GLN A 576 49.84 15.60 99.87
C GLN A 576 50.06 16.48 101.11
N ARG A 577 49.25 16.25 102.16
CA ARG A 577 49.44 16.90 103.45
C ARG A 577 50.32 15.97 104.30
N SER A 578 51.49 16.44 104.71
CA SER A 578 52.36 15.65 105.59
C SER A 578 51.71 15.56 106.98
N LEU A 579 51.66 14.38 107.58
CA LEU A 579 51.04 14.16 108.90
C LEU A 579 51.80 14.85 110.05
N ASP A 580 53.09 15.19 109.85
CA ASP A 580 53.96 15.76 110.90
C ASP A 580 54.30 17.25 110.72
N THR A 581 53.94 17.88 109.59
CA THR A 581 54.11 19.34 109.40
C THR A 581 52.92 19.87 108.60
N ASP A 582 52.35 21.01 108.97
CA ASP A 582 51.21 21.65 108.28
C ASP A 582 51.53 22.14 106.84
N ASN A 583 52.63 21.66 106.25
CA ASN A 583 53.07 21.93 104.90
C ASN A 583 52.36 21.02 103.89
N THR A 584 51.73 21.64 102.89
CA THR A 584 51.17 20.95 101.72
C THR A 584 52.21 20.89 100.60
N ILE A 585 52.60 19.69 100.17
CA ILE A 585 53.52 19.50 99.04
C ILE A 585 52.70 19.11 97.81
N LEU A 586 52.93 19.79 96.68
CA LEU A 586 52.35 19.43 95.39
C LEU A 586 53.12 18.25 94.81
N GLN A 587 52.47 17.09 94.71
CA GLN A 587 53.00 15.93 94.00
C GLN A 587 52.45 15.85 92.58
N ARG A 588 53.29 15.40 91.65
CA ARG A 588 52.95 15.19 90.24
C ARG A 588 53.23 13.75 89.87
N VAL A 589 52.20 12.98 89.59
CA VAL A 589 52.32 11.54 89.29
C VAL A 589 51.99 11.30 87.82
N PRO A 590 52.90 10.68 87.03
CA PRO A 590 52.58 10.25 85.68
C PRO A 590 51.63 9.06 85.72
N LEU A 591 50.59 9.10 84.90
CA LEU A 591 49.58 8.06 84.74
C LEU A 591 49.59 7.51 83.32
N TYR A 592 49.37 6.22 83.18
CA TYR A 592 49.05 5.58 81.91
C TYR A 592 47.73 4.83 82.01
N SER A 593 47.03 4.68 80.89
CA SER A 593 45.76 3.98 80.79
C SER A 593 45.65 3.24 79.48
N LEU A 594 45.11 2.03 79.52
CA LEU A 594 44.71 1.25 78.36
C LEU A 594 43.24 0.91 78.54
N SER A 595 42.40 1.24 77.57
CA SER A 595 40.95 1.08 77.69
C SER A 595 40.33 0.67 76.37
N SER A 596 39.19 0.01 76.45
CA SER A 596 38.30 -0.28 75.34
C SER A 596 36.96 0.39 75.60
N GLY A 597 36.29 0.84 74.55
CA GLY A 597 34.98 1.45 74.67
C GLY A 597 33.97 0.91 73.65
N TYR A 598 32.73 0.76 74.09
CA TYR A 598 31.59 0.32 73.27
C TYR A 598 30.54 1.43 73.15
N LEU A 599 30.30 1.96 71.94
CA LEU A 599 29.37 3.03 71.62
C LEU A 599 27.93 2.53 71.43
N PHE A 600 27.02 3.08 72.23
CA PHE A 600 25.57 2.96 72.10
C PHE A 600 25.04 4.05 71.15
N HIS A 601 24.20 3.63 70.20
CA HIS A 601 23.48 4.50 69.25
C HIS A 601 24.41 5.30 68.30
N ALA A 602 24.98 4.60 67.31
CA ALA A 602 25.99 5.14 66.38
C ALA A 602 25.49 6.19 65.36
N GLY A 603 24.18 6.45 65.26
CA GLY A 603 23.56 7.23 64.18
C GLY A 603 23.25 8.72 64.46
N GLN A 604 23.58 9.26 65.64
CA GLN A 604 23.27 10.65 66.01
C GLN A 604 24.52 11.45 66.41
N ARG A 605 24.42 12.79 66.44
CA ARG A 605 25.51 13.70 66.86
C ARG A 605 25.93 13.51 68.33
N PHE A 606 25.09 12.85 69.13
CA PHE A 606 25.34 12.52 70.53
C PHE A 606 25.45 10.99 70.66
N LYS A 607 26.58 10.49 71.15
CA LYS A 607 26.84 9.05 71.32
C LYS A 607 27.23 8.78 72.77
N SER A 608 26.62 7.80 73.40
CA SER A 608 27.03 7.33 74.74
C SER A 608 27.87 6.07 74.58
N TYR A 609 28.80 5.79 75.49
CA TYR A 609 29.64 4.60 75.41
C TYR A 609 30.03 4.07 76.79
N PHE A 610 30.17 2.74 76.93
CA PHE A 610 30.84 2.17 78.10
C PHE A 610 32.34 2.15 77.85
N LEU A 611 33.11 2.37 78.89
CA LEU A 611 34.57 2.28 78.92
C LEU A 611 34.97 1.16 79.89
N GLY A 612 35.93 0.32 79.52
CA GLY A 612 36.53 -0.68 80.39
C GLY A 612 38.02 -0.85 80.09
N GLY A 613 38.88 -0.89 81.10
CA GLY A 613 40.32 -0.86 80.93
C GLY A 613 41.12 -0.98 82.22
N ILE A 614 42.40 -0.63 82.13
CA ILE A 614 43.37 -0.59 83.23
C ILE A 614 44.06 0.78 83.25
N GLN A 615 44.44 1.22 84.44
CA GLN A 615 45.20 2.45 84.67
C GLN A 615 46.25 2.23 85.76
N GLY A 616 47.44 2.80 85.60
CA GLY A 616 48.50 2.75 86.61
C GLY A 616 49.32 4.04 86.68
N SER A 617 50.08 4.19 87.76
CA SER A 617 51.11 5.24 87.92
C SER A 617 52.48 4.74 87.48
N MET A 618 53.34 5.66 87.03
CA MET A 618 54.72 5.34 86.64
C MET A 618 55.75 5.54 87.78
N GLU A 619 55.37 6.13 88.92
CA GLU A 619 56.25 6.31 90.09
C GLU A 619 55.81 5.40 91.27
N SER A 620 56.80 4.76 91.91
CA SER A 620 56.82 3.90 93.12
C SER A 620 56.78 2.36 92.95
N ASP A 621 57.47 1.69 93.89
CA ASP A 621 57.98 0.30 93.89
C ASP A 621 56.95 -0.85 93.87
N PHE A 622 55.66 -0.58 93.68
CA PHE A 622 54.69 -1.56 93.21
C PHE A 622 53.65 -0.82 92.36
N SER A 623 53.66 -1.05 91.05
CA SER A 623 52.71 -0.47 90.10
C SER A 623 51.28 -0.93 90.39
N SER A 624 50.49 -0.11 91.09
CA SER A 624 49.07 -0.39 91.30
C SER A 624 48.31 -0.24 89.99
N LEU A 625 48.23 -1.34 89.24
CA LEU A 625 47.33 -1.51 88.12
C LEU A 625 45.89 -1.58 88.64
N ASN A 626 45.14 -0.52 88.41
CA ASN A 626 43.74 -0.43 88.80
C ASN A 626 42.84 -0.69 87.61
N PHE A 627 41.86 -1.57 87.79
CA PHE A 627 40.80 -1.73 86.81
C PHE A 627 39.96 -0.46 86.74
N MET A 628 39.68 -0.01 85.53
CA MET A 628 38.90 1.18 85.24
C MET A 628 37.66 0.79 84.43
N TYR A 629 36.48 1.21 84.87
CA TYR A 629 35.25 1.10 84.09
C TYR A 629 34.47 2.41 84.15
N GLY A 630 33.60 2.68 83.19
CA GLY A 630 32.93 3.98 83.15
C GLY A 630 31.92 4.15 82.04
N LEU A 631 31.30 5.33 82.05
CA LEU A 631 30.35 5.79 81.07
C LEU A 631 30.84 7.08 80.47
N GLY A 632 30.87 7.16 79.15
CA GLY A 632 31.26 8.33 78.40
C GLY A 632 30.18 8.80 77.46
N VAL A 633 30.24 10.08 77.15
CA VAL A 633 29.36 10.75 76.19
C VAL A 633 30.23 11.52 75.22
N LYS A 634 30.01 11.32 73.92
CA LYS A 634 30.66 12.00 72.80
C LYS A 634 29.66 12.86 72.03
N TYR A 635 29.98 14.14 71.87
CA TYR A 635 29.24 15.07 71.01
C TYR A 635 30.07 15.45 69.78
N PHE A 636 29.57 15.13 68.60
CA PHE A 636 30.22 15.33 67.30
C PHE A 636 29.88 16.73 66.76
N PHE A 637 30.83 17.66 66.81
CA PHE A 637 30.70 18.98 66.16
C PHE A 637 30.80 18.88 64.64
N SER A 638 31.73 18.04 64.18
CA SER A 638 31.95 17.70 62.78
C SER A 638 32.37 16.22 62.67
N GLN A 639 32.53 15.69 61.46
CA GLN A 639 33.03 14.31 61.27
C GLN A 639 34.44 14.10 61.88
N ASN A 640 35.20 15.18 62.09
CA ASN A 640 36.60 15.13 62.50
C ASN A 640 36.87 15.71 63.91
N MET A 641 35.86 16.30 64.58
CA MET A 641 36.02 16.86 65.93
C MET A 641 34.85 16.49 66.84
N VAL A 642 35.20 15.96 68.00
CA VAL A 642 34.30 15.43 69.01
C VAL A 642 34.65 16.03 70.38
N THR A 643 33.65 16.33 71.20
CA THR A 643 33.87 16.53 72.65
C THR A 643 33.45 15.30 73.39
N GLN A 644 34.24 14.89 74.38
CA GLN A 644 33.94 13.76 75.23
C GLN A 644 33.84 14.17 76.70
N CYS A 645 32.90 13.57 77.41
CA CYS A 645 32.73 13.66 78.86
C CYS A 645 32.58 12.25 79.42
N ASN A 646 33.52 11.81 80.25
CA ASN A 646 33.57 10.45 80.76
C ASN A 646 33.58 10.45 82.27
N LEU A 647 32.66 9.69 82.85
CA LEU A 647 32.66 9.28 84.24
C LEU A 647 33.42 7.95 84.33
N ARG A 648 34.58 7.94 84.98
CA ARG A 648 35.43 6.76 85.14
C ARG A 648 35.55 6.39 86.61
N PHE A 649 35.38 5.11 86.89
CA PHE A 649 35.54 4.50 88.19
C PHE A 649 36.76 3.60 88.15
N SER A 650 37.68 3.82 89.08
CA SER A 650 38.81 2.94 89.37
C SER A 650 38.88 2.78 90.89
N ASN A 651 40.02 3.02 91.53
CA ASN A 651 40.08 3.22 92.99
C ASN A 651 39.39 4.53 93.41
N THR A 652 39.26 5.48 92.48
CA THR A 652 38.51 6.73 92.66
C THR A 652 37.54 6.98 91.53
N ALA A 653 36.49 7.76 91.81
CA ALA A 653 35.59 8.28 90.80
C ALA A 653 36.21 9.53 90.16
N SER A 654 36.12 9.63 88.84
CA SER A 654 36.64 10.78 88.10
C SER A 654 35.73 11.22 86.97
N ILE A 655 35.70 12.52 86.72
CA ILE A 655 35.00 13.12 85.57
C ILE A 655 36.05 13.72 84.64
N SER A 656 36.19 13.16 83.45
CA SER A 656 37.12 13.62 82.42
C SER A 656 36.40 14.30 81.27
N LEU A 657 36.81 15.51 80.92
CA LEU A 657 36.37 16.26 79.75
C LEU A 657 37.51 16.30 78.72
N GLY A 658 37.22 16.05 77.45
CA GLY A 658 38.23 16.09 76.40
C GLY A 658 37.67 16.53 75.07
N ILE A 659 38.58 16.97 74.18
CA ILE A 659 38.28 17.21 72.76
C ILE A 659 39.05 16.14 72.00
N GLU A 660 38.39 15.42 71.11
CA GLU A 660 38.98 14.37 70.29
C GLU A 660 38.94 14.80 68.82
N LYS A 661 40.12 14.81 68.18
CA LYS A 661 40.24 15.02 66.74
C LYS A 661 40.42 13.67 66.06
N HIS A 662 39.50 13.33 65.17
CA HIS A 662 39.60 12.12 64.36
C HIS A 662 40.44 12.35 63.11
N PHE A 663 41.24 11.34 62.76
CA PHE A 663 42.00 11.33 61.52
C PHE A 663 42.09 9.91 60.97
N SER A 664 42.19 9.83 59.65
CA SER A 664 42.43 8.60 58.91
C SER A 664 43.80 8.68 58.27
N VAL A 665 44.72 7.79 58.62
CA VAL A 665 45.93 7.59 57.82
C VAL A 665 45.47 6.84 56.56
N THR A 666 45.30 7.57 55.47
CA THR A 666 44.86 7.06 54.17
C THR A 666 45.95 6.21 53.54
N ASN A 667 45.97 4.91 53.84
CA ASN A 667 46.44 3.86 52.93
C ASN A 667 45.26 2.93 52.62
N GLN A 668 44.24 3.49 51.99
CA GLN A 668 43.36 2.70 51.14
C GLN A 668 43.43 3.32 49.77
N ASP A 669 44.22 2.65 48.93
CA ASP A 669 44.06 2.58 47.50
C ASP A 669 42.63 2.91 47.06
N LEU A 670 42.48 4.13 46.53
CA LEU A 670 41.48 4.47 45.54
C LEU A 670 41.90 3.97 44.15
N SER A 671 42.87 3.06 44.06
CA SER A 671 43.19 2.28 42.85
C SER A 671 42.23 1.10 42.68
N GLY A 672 40.93 1.38 42.79
CA GLY A 672 39.95 0.64 42.00
C GLY A 672 39.96 1.27 40.62
N ASN A 673 40.60 0.57 39.68
CA ASN A 673 40.97 0.95 38.32
C ASN A 673 39.76 1.27 37.40
N ASP A 674 38.87 2.19 37.79
CA ASP A 674 37.64 2.56 37.06
C ASP A 674 37.49 4.07 36.85
N SER A 675 38.47 4.90 37.25
CA SER A 675 38.37 6.36 37.15
C SER A 675 39.45 6.97 36.24
N SER A 676 39.33 6.70 34.94
CA SER A 676 39.84 7.60 33.88
C SER A 676 39.34 7.24 32.47
N HIS A 677 38.79 6.04 32.24
CA HIS A 677 38.24 5.66 30.93
C HIS A 677 36.73 5.89 30.74
N ASP A 678 35.97 6.17 31.81
CA ASP A 678 34.51 6.31 31.70
C ASP A 678 34.02 7.76 31.52
N ALA A 679 34.88 8.77 31.72
CA ALA A 679 34.53 10.17 31.47
C ALA A 679 34.62 10.56 29.98
N SER A 680 35.38 9.79 29.18
CA SER A 680 35.50 9.97 27.72
C SER A 680 34.40 9.25 26.91
N LEU A 681 33.52 8.47 27.54
CA LEU A 681 32.33 7.88 26.88
C LEU A 681 31.16 8.87 26.72
N LEU A 682 31.39 10.15 27.04
CA LEU A 682 30.45 11.26 26.86
C LEU A 682 30.81 12.16 25.68
N SER A 683 31.80 11.81 24.84
CA SER A 683 31.90 12.41 23.52
C SER A 683 30.70 11.92 22.70
N ALA A 684 29.91 12.91 22.28
CA ALA A 684 28.73 12.80 21.46
C ALA A 684 29.07 12.24 20.05
N ASP A 685 29.22 10.92 19.96
CA ASP A 685 29.20 10.16 18.71
C ASP A 685 27.94 9.26 18.64
N ASP A 686 26.85 9.68 19.28
CA ASP A 686 25.51 9.32 18.79
C ASP A 686 25.19 10.32 17.68
N SER A 687 25.93 10.25 16.57
CA SER A 687 25.50 10.84 15.32
C SER A 687 24.11 10.28 15.03
N SER A 688 23.20 11.20 14.76
CA SER A 688 21.85 11.00 14.27
C SER A 688 21.80 10.07 13.04
N ASP A 689 21.88 8.76 13.25
CA ASP A 689 21.23 7.81 12.36
C ASP A 689 19.78 7.73 12.83
N ASP A 690 19.01 8.74 12.41
CA ASP A 690 17.58 8.53 12.23
C ASP A 690 17.47 7.40 11.19
N ASP A 691 17.29 6.17 11.69
CA ASP A 691 17.08 4.97 10.88
C ASP A 691 15.81 5.19 10.03
N ILE A 692 16.00 5.77 8.86
CA ILE A 692 14.97 6.03 7.86
C ILE A 692 15.18 5.03 6.74
N TYR A 693 14.21 4.14 6.57
CA TYR A 693 14.20 3.19 5.47
C TYR A 693 13.15 3.62 4.45
N ILE A 694 13.53 3.54 3.18
CA ILE A 694 12.64 3.74 2.05
C ILE A 694 12.53 2.39 1.33
N SER A 695 11.31 1.96 1.06
CA SER A 695 11.04 0.81 0.19
C SER A 695 10.15 1.24 -0.96
N PHE A 696 10.54 0.89 -2.18
CA PHE A 696 9.71 1.09 -3.36
C PHE A 696 8.85 -0.14 -3.63
N GLU A 697 7.66 0.08 -4.16
CA GLU A 697 6.98 -0.96 -4.92
C GLU A 697 7.70 -1.14 -6.26
N LYS A 698 7.83 -2.38 -6.75
CA LYS A 698 8.54 -2.65 -8.00
C LYS A 698 7.74 -2.06 -9.17
N PRO A 699 8.27 -1.07 -9.92
CA PRO A 699 7.53 -0.51 -11.05
C PRO A 699 7.42 -1.53 -12.18
N LYS A 700 6.32 -1.46 -12.95
CA LYS A 700 6.08 -2.34 -14.11
C LYS A 700 6.95 -1.95 -15.31
N THR A 701 7.26 -2.91 -16.17
CA THR A 701 7.93 -2.67 -17.46
C THR A 701 7.00 -1.90 -18.39
N ARG A 702 7.44 -0.75 -18.89
CA ARG A 702 6.67 0.14 -19.74
C ARG A 702 7.04 -0.04 -21.20
N TYR A 703 6.05 -0.04 -22.09
CA TYR A 703 6.26 0.02 -23.53
C TYR A 703 5.96 1.44 -24.01
N SER A 704 6.97 2.12 -24.54
CA SER A 704 6.85 3.49 -25.03
C SER A 704 7.13 3.57 -26.51
N PHE A 705 6.38 4.45 -27.18
CA PHE A 705 6.55 4.70 -28.59
C PHE A 705 7.72 5.67 -28.81
N PHE A 706 8.69 5.25 -29.61
CA PHE A 706 9.81 6.08 -30.02
C PHE A 706 9.78 6.22 -31.55
N PRO A 707 9.69 7.45 -32.10
CA PRO A 707 9.74 7.65 -33.55
C PRO A 707 11.05 7.11 -34.12
N LYS A 708 10.95 6.39 -35.24
CA LYS A 708 12.13 5.84 -35.94
C LYS A 708 12.42 6.67 -37.18
N ASP A 709 13.63 7.19 -37.28
CA ASP A 709 14.04 7.90 -38.50
C ASP A 709 14.61 6.91 -39.52
N TYR A 710 13.91 6.74 -40.64
CA TYR A 710 14.28 5.83 -41.71
C TYR A 710 14.79 6.59 -42.93
N VAL A 711 15.93 6.17 -43.48
CA VAL A 711 16.38 6.62 -44.80
C VAL A 711 15.71 5.73 -45.86
N LEU A 712 14.73 6.28 -46.59
CA LEU A 712 13.93 5.56 -47.58
C LEU A 712 14.33 5.98 -49.00
N ASP A 713 15.20 5.20 -49.63
CA ASP A 713 15.81 5.53 -50.93
C ASP A 713 14.77 5.67 -52.06
N ASP A 714 13.74 4.83 -52.05
CA ASP A 714 12.69 4.80 -53.08
C ASP A 714 11.65 5.94 -52.95
N ALA A 715 11.60 6.60 -51.79
CA ALA A 715 10.70 7.72 -51.52
C ALA A 715 11.38 9.10 -51.72
N ASN A 716 12.71 9.17 -51.73
CA ASN A 716 13.48 10.42 -51.61
C ASN A 716 13.28 11.44 -52.75
N LYS A 717 12.73 11.04 -53.90
CA LYS A 717 12.44 11.89 -55.08
C LYS A 717 10.97 11.88 -55.51
N ARG A 718 10.04 11.46 -54.64
CA ARG A 718 8.61 11.37 -54.97
C ARG A 718 7.77 12.46 -54.33
N TRP A 719 6.65 12.76 -54.99
CA TRP A 719 5.61 13.67 -54.47
C TRP A 719 5.08 13.23 -53.09
N SER A 720 5.10 11.93 -52.80
CA SER A 720 4.64 11.35 -51.53
C SER A 720 5.67 11.36 -50.40
N LYS A 721 6.91 11.84 -50.63
CA LYS A 721 8.04 11.74 -49.68
C LYS A 721 7.67 12.15 -48.25
N LYS A 722 7.06 13.33 -48.11
CA LYS A 722 6.71 13.89 -46.80
C LYS A 722 5.72 12.98 -46.05
N SER A 723 4.69 12.51 -46.75
CA SER A 723 3.68 11.61 -46.17
C SER A 723 4.27 10.24 -45.84
N VAL A 724 5.10 9.68 -46.74
CA VAL A 724 5.76 8.38 -46.52
C VAL A 724 6.66 8.43 -45.29
N ASN A 725 7.54 9.44 -45.19
CA ASN A 725 8.44 9.58 -44.04
C ASN A 725 7.65 9.68 -42.73
N LYS A 726 6.61 10.52 -42.69
CA LYS A 726 5.82 10.74 -41.48
C LYS A 726 5.03 9.50 -41.04
N ILE A 727 4.38 8.80 -41.99
CA ILE A 727 3.63 7.56 -41.70
C ILE A 727 4.57 6.43 -41.26
N THR A 728 5.78 6.37 -41.83
CA THR A 728 6.78 5.36 -41.46
C THR A 728 7.40 5.66 -40.10
N GLN A 729 7.74 6.93 -39.81
CA GLN A 729 8.26 7.38 -38.50
C GLN A 729 7.30 7.05 -37.36
N LEU A 730 5.99 7.14 -37.61
CA LEU A 730 4.93 6.82 -36.67
C LEU A 730 4.62 5.31 -36.54
N GLY A 731 5.29 4.44 -37.30
CA GLY A 731 5.04 2.98 -37.30
C GLY A 731 3.67 2.56 -37.88
N ILE A 732 2.95 3.49 -38.51
CA ILE A 732 1.63 3.22 -39.11
C ILE A 732 1.78 2.30 -40.33
N MET A 733 2.87 2.46 -41.10
CA MET A 733 3.27 1.54 -42.17
C MET A 733 4.77 1.27 -42.06
N ASP A 734 5.16 -0.01 -41.92
CA ASP A 734 6.58 -0.37 -41.79
C ASP A 734 7.26 -0.42 -43.16
N PRO A 735 8.54 -0.04 -43.26
CA PRO A 735 9.33 -0.28 -44.47
C PRO A 735 9.62 -1.78 -44.63
N ARG A 736 9.89 -2.19 -45.86
CA ARG A 736 10.39 -3.53 -46.18
C ARG A 736 11.91 -3.51 -46.17
N TYR A 737 12.54 -4.60 -45.76
CA TYR A 737 14.00 -4.69 -45.70
C TYR A 737 14.53 -5.53 -46.85
N ASN A 738 15.47 -4.98 -47.63
CA ASN A 738 16.23 -5.71 -48.63
C ASN A 738 17.69 -5.74 -48.20
N GLU A 739 18.15 -6.89 -47.69
CA GLU A 739 19.53 -7.31 -47.31
C GLU A 739 20.37 -6.34 -46.45
N THR A 740 20.37 -5.02 -46.70
CA THR A 740 21.03 -3.97 -45.92
C THR A 740 20.28 -2.62 -45.86
N SER A 741 19.21 -2.39 -46.64
CA SER A 741 18.49 -1.10 -46.68
C SER A 741 16.96 -1.21 -46.53
N ALA A 742 16.37 -0.15 -45.96
CA ALA A 742 14.92 -0.01 -45.79
C ALA A 742 14.29 0.60 -47.06
N VAL A 743 13.36 -0.13 -47.68
CA VAL A 743 12.64 0.28 -48.89
C VAL A 743 11.16 0.35 -48.57
N PHE A 744 10.50 1.48 -48.86
CA PHE A 744 9.08 1.62 -48.55
C PHE A 744 8.18 0.83 -49.51
N GLY A 745 8.64 0.61 -50.74
CA GLY A 745 7.89 -0.08 -51.79
C GLY A 745 6.76 0.79 -52.33
N VAL A 746 7.06 2.06 -52.67
CA VAL A 746 6.07 3.09 -53.06
C VAL A 746 5.04 2.68 -54.13
N ASN A 747 5.39 1.80 -55.08
CA ASN A 747 4.48 1.30 -56.12
C ASN A 747 3.77 -0.03 -55.76
N SER A 748 4.15 -0.66 -54.64
CA SER A 748 3.59 -1.95 -54.26
C SER A 748 2.13 -1.77 -53.82
N PRO A 749 1.25 -2.75 -54.09
CA PRO A 749 -0.11 -2.72 -53.59
C PRO A 749 -0.12 -2.89 -52.06
N VAL A 750 -1.08 -2.25 -51.40
CA VAL A 750 -1.34 -2.44 -49.96
C VAL A 750 -2.13 -3.72 -49.75
N THR A 751 -1.63 -4.61 -48.90
CA THR A 751 -2.36 -5.84 -48.54
C THR A 751 -3.41 -5.57 -47.46
N PHE A 752 -4.37 -6.48 -47.34
CA PHE A 752 -5.39 -6.41 -46.30
C PHE A 752 -4.79 -6.38 -44.89
N GLN A 753 -3.72 -7.14 -44.64
CA GLN A 753 -2.98 -7.10 -43.38
C GLN A 753 -2.34 -5.73 -43.11
N GLU A 754 -1.64 -5.16 -44.09
CA GLU A 754 -0.99 -3.85 -43.96
C GLU A 754 -2.03 -2.77 -43.66
N ALA A 755 -3.12 -2.72 -44.42
CA ALA A 755 -4.19 -1.74 -44.18
C ALA A 755 -4.87 -1.93 -42.82
N SER A 756 -5.11 -3.18 -42.40
CA SER A 756 -5.71 -3.46 -41.08
C SER A 756 -4.82 -2.98 -39.94
N LYS A 757 -3.49 -3.19 -40.06
CA LYS A 757 -2.51 -2.67 -39.11
C LYS A 757 -2.56 -1.13 -39.11
N SER A 758 -2.46 -0.49 -40.27
CA SER A 758 -2.41 0.97 -40.37
C SER A 758 -3.66 1.65 -39.82
N LEU A 759 -4.86 1.14 -40.11
CA LEU A 759 -6.10 1.72 -39.60
C LEU A 759 -6.23 1.56 -38.07
N CYS A 760 -5.82 0.41 -37.51
CA CYS A 760 -5.73 0.24 -36.06
C CYS A 760 -4.74 1.23 -35.44
N TRP A 761 -3.54 1.39 -36.02
CA TRP A 761 -2.54 2.35 -35.55
C TRP A 761 -3.08 3.77 -35.55
N MET A 762 -3.77 4.16 -36.62
CA MET A 762 -4.41 5.47 -36.70
C MET A 762 -5.48 5.69 -35.62
N GLN A 763 -6.31 4.68 -35.35
CA GLN A 763 -7.37 4.76 -34.34
C GLN A 763 -6.81 4.99 -32.93
N TYR A 764 -5.69 4.34 -32.59
CA TYR A 764 -5.11 4.38 -31.25
C TYR A 764 -3.93 5.35 -31.12
N LEU A 765 -3.57 6.07 -32.18
CA LEU A 765 -2.40 6.92 -32.22
C LEU A 765 -2.37 7.94 -31.07
N GLU A 766 -3.52 8.52 -30.75
CA GLU A 766 -3.65 9.48 -29.65
C GLU A 766 -3.26 8.86 -28.30
N LYS A 767 -3.76 7.66 -27.99
CA LYS A 767 -3.42 6.95 -26.74
C LYS A 767 -1.95 6.53 -26.68
N ILE A 768 -1.33 6.27 -27.83
CA ILE A 768 0.08 5.88 -27.92
C ILE A 768 1.00 7.09 -27.72
N LEU A 769 0.63 8.24 -28.30
CA LEU A 769 1.43 9.47 -28.26
C LEU A 769 1.24 10.24 -26.95
N PHE A 770 0.03 10.25 -26.40
CA PHE A 770 -0.28 10.82 -25.08
C PHE A 770 -0.31 9.71 -24.04
N GLN A 771 0.87 9.18 -23.69
CA GLN A 771 0.95 8.20 -22.61
C GLN A 771 0.56 8.87 -21.29
N ASN A 772 -0.33 8.23 -20.52
CA ASN A 772 -0.58 8.66 -19.15
C ASN A 772 0.66 8.35 -18.30
N GLY A 773 1.04 9.30 -17.45
CA GLY A 773 2.04 9.07 -16.41
C GLY A 773 1.70 7.88 -15.52
N PHE A 774 2.65 7.41 -14.72
CA PHE A 774 2.42 6.30 -13.80
C PHE A 774 2.75 6.63 -12.36
N ASP A 775 2.01 6.03 -11.44
CA ASP A 775 2.21 6.22 -10.01
C ASP A 775 3.41 5.38 -9.55
N LEU A 776 4.42 6.07 -9.01
CA LEU A 776 5.49 5.43 -8.26
C LEU A 776 5.10 5.39 -6.78
N HIS A 777 4.87 4.19 -6.27
CA HIS A 777 4.57 3.96 -4.87
C HIS A 777 5.84 3.73 -4.06
N PHE A 778 5.96 4.42 -2.93
CA PHE A 778 7.05 4.22 -1.98
C PHE A 778 6.57 4.38 -0.54
N SER A 779 7.23 3.65 0.35
CA SER A 779 6.94 3.64 1.78
C SER A 779 8.14 4.18 2.52
N LEU A 780 7.90 5.15 3.39
CA LEU A 780 8.89 5.75 4.28
C LEU A 780 8.67 5.23 5.70
N THR A 781 9.64 4.51 6.24
CA THR A 781 9.63 4.11 7.65
C THR A 781 10.74 4.85 8.39
N SER A 782 10.40 5.38 9.56
CA SER A 782 11.34 6.14 10.38
C SER A 782 11.11 5.82 11.85
N SER A 783 12.19 5.86 12.62
CA SER A 783 12.12 5.81 14.08
C SER A 783 11.64 7.13 14.72
N SER A 784 11.55 8.22 13.96
CA SER A 784 10.88 9.47 14.37
C SER A 784 9.55 9.64 13.64
N GLN A 785 8.55 10.24 14.29
CA GLN A 785 7.31 10.69 13.63
C GLN A 785 7.48 12.05 12.94
N ASP A 786 8.65 12.69 13.07
CA ASP A 786 8.92 13.97 12.44
C ASP A 786 8.99 13.83 10.91
N PRO A 787 8.52 14.86 10.17
CA PRO A 787 8.58 14.85 8.72
C PRO A 787 10.02 15.01 8.24
N VAL A 788 10.40 14.24 7.23
CA VAL A 788 11.73 14.26 6.60
C VAL A 788 11.66 14.89 5.22
N LYS A 789 12.73 15.53 4.75
CA LYS A 789 12.77 16.10 3.40
C LYS A 789 13.23 15.03 2.41
N LEU A 790 12.46 14.80 1.36
CA LEU A 790 12.79 13.86 0.29
C LEU A 790 13.07 14.61 -1.02
N SER A 791 14.10 14.16 -1.72
CA SER A 791 14.31 14.44 -3.14
C SER A 791 14.20 13.13 -3.91
N LEU A 792 13.46 13.13 -5.02
CA LEU A 792 13.20 11.93 -5.81
C LEU A 792 13.51 12.26 -7.27
N SER A 793 14.48 11.55 -7.83
CA SER A 793 15.10 11.86 -9.12
C SER A 793 15.22 10.60 -9.98
N ILE A 794 15.06 10.76 -11.29
CA ILE A 794 15.21 9.71 -12.29
C ILE A 794 16.57 9.88 -12.99
N TYR A 795 17.30 8.78 -13.12
CA TYR A 795 18.58 8.68 -13.81
C TYR A 795 18.48 7.68 -14.97
N ASP A 796 19.24 7.92 -16.04
CA ASP A 796 19.38 6.96 -17.15
C ASP A 796 20.38 5.83 -16.81
N THR A 797 20.58 4.92 -17.77
CA THR A 797 21.55 3.81 -17.67
C THR A 797 23.01 4.27 -17.54
N GLU A 798 23.32 5.50 -17.98
CA GLU A 798 24.66 6.09 -17.92
C GLU A 798 24.88 6.91 -16.63
N GLY A 799 23.84 7.03 -15.79
CA GLY A 799 23.85 7.77 -14.53
C GLY A 799 23.58 9.27 -14.67
N ALA A 800 23.15 9.75 -15.85
CA ALA A 800 22.78 11.14 -16.06
C ALA A 800 21.37 11.43 -15.48
N LEU A 801 21.20 12.60 -14.87
CA LEU A 801 19.94 13.04 -14.29
C LEU A 801 18.95 13.44 -15.41
N ILE A 802 17.82 12.75 -15.46
CA ILE A 802 16.75 12.96 -16.45
C ILE A 802 15.75 13.99 -15.95
N SER A 803 15.31 13.83 -14.71
CA SER A 803 14.24 14.62 -14.11
C SER A 803 14.29 14.51 -12.59
N THR A 804 13.89 15.57 -11.90
CA THR A 804 13.65 15.59 -10.46
C THR A 804 12.15 15.73 -10.22
N LEU A 805 11.52 14.63 -9.82
CA LEU A 805 10.07 14.55 -9.56
C LEU A 805 9.68 15.30 -8.28
N VAL A 806 10.56 15.25 -7.29
CA VAL A 806 10.37 15.90 -5.99
C VAL A 806 11.71 16.47 -5.54
N GLN A 807 11.73 17.73 -5.10
CA GLN A 807 12.94 18.35 -4.58
C GLN A 807 12.73 18.81 -3.14
N LYS A 808 13.42 18.15 -2.20
CA LYS A 808 13.45 18.48 -0.75
C LYS A 808 12.09 18.78 -0.11
N ARG A 809 11.04 18.07 -0.55
CA ARG A 809 9.69 18.24 -0.01
C ARG A 809 9.53 17.42 1.26
N ARG A 810 8.77 17.92 2.24
CA ARG A 810 8.55 17.23 3.52
C ARG A 810 7.52 16.11 3.37
N TYR A 811 7.86 14.92 3.88
CA TYR A 811 6.98 13.75 3.96
C TYR A 811 6.99 13.18 5.38
N TYR A 812 5.82 12.75 5.85
CA TYR A 812 5.68 12.00 7.09
C TYR A 812 5.95 10.51 6.84
N PRO A 813 6.39 9.73 7.84
CA PRO A 813 6.46 8.28 7.73
C PRO A 813 5.10 7.69 7.31
N GLY A 814 5.09 6.79 6.33
CA GLY A 814 3.88 6.25 5.71
C GLY A 814 4.06 5.87 4.25
N GLN A 815 2.96 5.45 3.62
CA GLN A 815 2.90 5.15 2.18
C GLN A 815 2.59 6.41 1.39
N HIS A 816 3.30 6.60 0.28
CA HIS A 816 3.19 7.77 -0.58
C HIS A 816 3.20 7.35 -2.04
N LYS A 817 2.66 8.22 -2.90
CA LYS A 817 2.71 8.07 -4.35
C LYS A 817 3.14 9.35 -5.03
N VAL A 818 3.94 9.21 -6.07
CA VAL A 818 4.38 10.33 -6.92
C VAL A 818 4.08 9.95 -8.36
N LEU A 819 3.36 10.83 -9.06
CA LEU A 819 3.08 10.66 -10.48
C LEU A 819 4.36 10.95 -11.28
N ILE A 820 4.79 9.97 -12.06
CA ILE A 820 5.81 10.11 -13.08
C ILE A 820 5.10 10.49 -14.37
N ASP A 821 4.95 11.80 -14.58
CA ASP A 821 4.18 12.34 -15.71
C ASP A 821 4.95 12.20 -17.03
N ALA A 822 4.32 11.60 -18.04
CA ALA A 822 4.94 11.37 -19.34
C ALA A 822 5.13 12.66 -20.13
N ILE A 823 4.28 13.67 -19.90
CA ILE A 823 4.28 14.93 -20.67
C ILE A 823 5.40 15.88 -20.19
N SER A 824 5.73 15.87 -18.88
CA SER A 824 6.93 16.56 -18.37
C SER A 824 8.23 15.78 -18.61
N ASN A 825 8.14 14.48 -18.93
CA ASN A 825 9.27 13.58 -19.19
C ASN A 825 9.70 13.57 -20.67
N GLN A 826 9.86 14.75 -21.27
CA GLN A 826 10.57 14.90 -22.56
C GLN A 826 12.04 14.40 -22.53
N SER A 827 12.50 13.84 -21.41
CA SER A 827 13.87 13.38 -21.19
C SER A 827 14.04 11.84 -21.10
N ILE A 828 12.95 11.04 -21.10
CA ILE A 828 13.04 9.57 -21.33
C ILE A 828 12.99 9.34 -22.85
N SER A 829 14.09 9.62 -23.54
CA SER A 829 14.13 9.63 -25.01
C SER A 829 14.50 8.29 -25.64
N LYS A 830 14.88 7.28 -24.85
CA LYS A 830 15.38 5.99 -25.34
C LYS A 830 14.81 4.79 -24.58
N PRO A 831 14.70 3.61 -25.22
CA PRO A 831 14.51 2.35 -24.52
C PRO A 831 15.71 2.07 -23.60
N GLY A 832 15.47 1.55 -22.40
CA GLY A 832 16.52 1.24 -21.43
C GLY A 832 16.00 1.05 -20.00
N THR A 833 16.93 0.80 -19.09
CA THR A 833 16.65 0.68 -17.66
C THR A 833 16.89 2.01 -16.96
N TYR A 834 15.86 2.54 -16.33
CA TYR A 834 15.92 3.81 -15.62
C TYR A 834 15.97 3.58 -14.12
N ILE A 835 16.78 4.37 -13.43
CA ILE A 835 16.97 4.26 -11.97
C ILE A 835 16.25 5.43 -11.32
N VAL A 836 15.33 5.11 -10.42
CA VAL A 836 14.72 6.10 -9.53
C VAL A 836 15.48 6.08 -8.22
N ARG A 837 16.08 7.22 -7.88
CA ARG A 837 16.78 7.42 -6.60
C ARG A 837 15.96 8.37 -5.74
N CYS A 838 15.65 7.92 -4.52
CA CYS A 838 15.13 8.79 -3.48
C CYS A 838 16.23 9.05 -2.45
N GLU A 839 16.45 10.33 -2.14
CA GLU A 839 17.40 10.80 -1.14
C GLU A 839 16.64 11.53 -0.03
N VAL A 840 16.97 11.20 1.21
CA VAL A 840 16.38 11.78 2.42
C VAL A 840 17.36 12.76 3.03
N TYR A 841 16.85 13.91 3.48
CA TYR A 841 17.61 14.97 4.10
C TYR A 841 17.03 15.33 5.47
N SER A 842 17.90 15.49 6.48
CA SER A 842 17.58 16.14 7.76
C SER A 842 18.17 17.54 7.80
N GLU A 843 17.51 18.43 8.54
CA GLU A 843 18.04 19.74 8.87
C GLU A 843 19.08 19.61 10.00
N HIS A 844 20.34 19.86 9.68
CA HIS A 844 21.45 19.84 10.65
C HIS A 844 21.94 21.26 10.92
N LEU A 845 22.29 21.53 12.17
CA LEU A 845 22.64 22.87 12.63
C LEU A 845 24.16 23.02 12.65
N ASP A 846 24.72 23.66 11.62
CA ASP A 846 26.15 23.87 11.49
C ASP A 846 26.56 25.10 12.33
N SER A 847 27.39 24.87 13.34
CA SER A 847 27.90 25.88 14.27
C SER A 847 29.31 26.37 13.92
N SER A 848 29.84 26.03 12.75
CA SER A 848 31.16 26.50 12.33
C SER A 848 31.12 28.02 12.06
N LYS A 849 31.81 28.79 12.91
CA LYS A 849 32.08 30.26 12.79
C LYS A 849 31.02 31.23 13.35
N ARG A 850 30.53 31.02 14.59
CA ARG A 850 29.71 32.02 15.35
C ARG A 850 28.44 32.53 14.64
N LYS A 851 27.98 31.82 13.60
CA LYS A 851 26.67 32.00 12.97
C LYS A 851 26.05 30.61 12.88
N TYR A 852 24.82 30.47 13.37
CA TYR A 852 24.05 29.26 13.21
C TYR A 852 23.47 29.23 11.81
N SER A 853 23.82 28.21 11.01
CA SER A 853 23.19 27.98 9.71
C SER A 853 22.60 26.58 9.69
N VAL A 854 21.34 26.48 9.27
CA VAL A 854 20.68 25.19 9.04
C VAL A 854 21.11 24.71 7.66
N LYS A 855 21.75 23.54 7.60
CA LYS A 855 22.12 22.86 6.36
C LYS A 855 21.33 21.56 6.25
N ASP A 856 20.79 21.29 5.08
CA ASP A 856 20.21 19.98 4.79
C ASP A 856 21.36 18.99 4.56
N VAL A 857 21.45 17.96 5.40
CA VAL A 857 22.42 16.86 5.27
C VAL A 857 21.67 15.61 4.81
N ARG A 858 22.22 14.91 3.82
CA ARG A 858 21.65 13.65 3.34
C ARG A 858 21.87 12.55 4.40
N ILE A 859 20.80 11.87 4.79
CA ILE A 859 20.81 10.85 5.86
C ILE A 859 20.49 9.44 5.35
N ALA A 860 19.75 9.31 4.25
CA ALA A 860 19.45 8.01 3.66
C ALA A 860 19.23 8.12 2.14
N SER A 861 19.38 7.01 1.43
CA SER A 861 19.06 6.90 0.02
C SER A 861 18.56 5.50 -0.33
N ALA A 862 17.58 5.42 -1.21
CA ALA A 862 17.13 4.15 -1.79
C ALA A 862 16.99 4.29 -3.30
N GLU A 863 17.16 3.18 -4.00
CA GLU A 863 17.05 3.10 -5.44
C GLU A 863 16.08 1.98 -5.84
N THR A 864 15.34 2.21 -6.91
CA THR A 864 14.60 1.18 -7.63
C THR A 864 14.79 1.39 -9.12
N SER A 865 14.55 0.38 -9.93
CA SER A 865 14.65 0.50 -11.38
C SER A 865 13.36 0.09 -12.08
N PHE A 866 13.12 0.71 -13.23
CA PHE A 866 12.06 0.34 -14.14
C PHE A 866 12.58 0.26 -15.56
N GLU A 867 11.96 -0.61 -16.35
CA GLU A 867 12.40 -0.88 -17.71
C GLU A 867 11.44 -0.22 -18.70
N VAL A 868 11.99 0.54 -19.65
CA VAL A 868 11.24 1.11 -20.78
C VAL A 868 11.66 0.39 -22.05
N LYS A 869 10.73 -0.31 -22.67
CA LYS A 869 10.91 -1.02 -23.94
C LYS A 869 10.31 -0.24 -25.10
N LEU A 870 10.87 -0.46 -26.28
CA LEU A 870 10.31 0.03 -27.53
C LEU A 870 8.97 -0.67 -27.80
N LEU A 871 7.94 0.10 -28.12
CA LEU A 871 6.68 -0.43 -28.62
C LEU A 871 6.83 -0.85 -30.10
N GLU A 872 6.83 -2.15 -30.38
CA GLU A 872 6.91 -2.68 -31.75
C GLU A 872 5.52 -2.90 -32.39
N GLY A 873 4.48 -3.03 -31.57
CA GLY A 873 3.10 -3.20 -32.02
C GLY A 873 2.07 -2.84 -30.97
N LEU A 874 0.86 -2.48 -31.39
CA LEU A 874 -0.24 -2.11 -30.49
C LEU A 874 -0.59 -3.18 -29.44
N PRO A 875 -0.54 -4.50 -29.75
CA PRO A 875 -0.82 -5.53 -28.75
C PRO A 875 0.19 -5.58 -27.60
N GLN A 876 1.33 -4.89 -27.70
CA GLN A 876 2.32 -4.80 -26.62
C GLN A 876 2.04 -3.61 -25.68
N HIS A 877 1.13 -2.70 -26.04
CA HIS A 877 0.84 -1.51 -25.23
C HIS A 877 -0.03 -1.89 -24.02
N GLU A 878 0.37 -1.45 -22.82
CA GLU A 878 -0.26 -1.85 -21.53
C GLU A 878 -1.77 -1.57 -21.49
N ASP A 879 -2.23 -0.46 -22.07
CA ASP A 879 -3.66 -0.13 -22.07
C ASP A 879 -4.44 -0.75 -23.24
N LEU A 880 -3.75 -1.22 -24.28
CA LEU A 880 -4.39 -1.66 -25.53
C LEU A 880 -4.33 -3.16 -25.74
N TYR A 881 -3.46 -3.90 -25.06
CA TYR A 881 -3.32 -5.34 -25.32
C TYR A 881 -4.66 -6.09 -25.15
N HIS A 882 -5.47 -5.70 -24.16
CA HIS A 882 -6.81 -6.24 -23.93
C HIS A 882 -7.78 -5.98 -25.10
N GLU A 883 -7.53 -4.94 -25.88
CA GLU A 883 -8.35 -4.62 -27.04
C GLU A 883 -8.06 -5.55 -28.23
N PHE A 884 -6.97 -6.32 -28.20
CA PHE A 884 -6.58 -7.28 -29.24
C PHE A 884 -6.74 -8.72 -28.73
N ASN A 885 -7.28 -9.61 -29.57
CA ASN A 885 -7.40 -11.04 -29.20
C ASN A 885 -6.02 -11.72 -29.27
N GLU A 886 -5.47 -12.10 -28.11
CA GLU A 886 -4.17 -12.80 -27.98
C GLU A 886 -4.13 -14.14 -28.73
N ASN A 887 -5.27 -14.80 -28.95
CA ASN A 887 -5.35 -16.09 -29.65
C ASN A 887 -5.43 -15.95 -31.18
N SER A 888 -5.57 -14.73 -31.70
CA SER A 888 -5.66 -14.49 -33.14
C SER A 888 -4.27 -14.47 -33.77
N LEU A 889 -4.05 -15.29 -34.81
CA LEU A 889 -2.83 -15.26 -35.63
C LEU A 889 -2.62 -13.88 -36.30
N TYR A 890 -3.72 -13.13 -36.51
CA TYR A 890 -3.72 -11.80 -37.10
C TYR A 890 -4.54 -10.83 -36.23
N PRO A 891 -3.96 -10.28 -35.15
CA PRO A 891 -4.69 -9.49 -34.16
C PRO A 891 -5.30 -8.21 -34.76
N TYR A 892 -4.58 -7.54 -35.66
CA TYR A 892 -5.08 -6.34 -36.35
C TYR A 892 -6.27 -6.63 -37.26
N ILE A 893 -6.29 -7.77 -37.97
CA ILE A 893 -7.39 -8.16 -38.86
C ILE A 893 -8.65 -8.46 -38.04
N ALA A 894 -8.50 -9.19 -36.93
CA ALA A 894 -9.62 -9.43 -36.01
C ALA A 894 -10.19 -8.10 -35.50
N LYS A 895 -9.32 -7.17 -35.09
CA LYS A 895 -9.76 -5.89 -34.53
C LYS A 895 -10.50 -5.00 -35.53
N VAL A 896 -10.02 -4.87 -36.77
CA VAL A 896 -10.74 -4.06 -37.77
C VAL A 896 -12.08 -4.67 -38.20
N LYS A 897 -12.27 -5.98 -38.03
CA LYS A 897 -13.57 -6.63 -38.21
C LYS A 897 -14.53 -6.28 -37.07
N ASP A 898 -14.07 -6.34 -35.82
CA ASP A 898 -14.88 -5.92 -34.67
C ASP A 898 -15.31 -4.45 -34.79
N MET A 899 -14.43 -3.61 -35.37
CA MET A 899 -14.72 -2.21 -35.66
C MET A 899 -15.55 -1.98 -36.94
N ASN A 900 -15.80 -3.02 -37.73
CA ASN A 900 -16.49 -2.98 -39.02
C ASN A 900 -15.85 -2.01 -40.05
N TYR A 901 -14.52 -1.92 -40.15
CA TYR A 901 -13.86 -1.05 -41.14
C TYR A 901 -13.95 -1.57 -42.56
N PHE A 902 -13.91 -2.88 -42.75
CA PHE A 902 -14.01 -3.50 -44.07
C PHE A 902 -15.30 -4.31 -44.22
N SER A 903 -15.57 -4.82 -45.43
CA SER A 903 -16.74 -5.68 -45.69
C SER A 903 -16.64 -6.98 -44.88
N PRO A 904 -17.76 -7.53 -44.37
CA PRO A 904 -17.78 -8.84 -43.70
C PRO A 904 -17.21 -9.99 -44.54
N SER A 905 -17.21 -9.83 -45.86
CA SER A 905 -16.64 -10.79 -46.81
C SER A 905 -15.12 -10.94 -46.71
N PHE A 906 -14.40 -10.00 -46.09
CA PHE A 906 -12.97 -10.15 -45.85
C PHE A 906 -12.74 -11.13 -44.69
N THR A 907 -12.02 -12.21 -44.98
CA THR A 907 -11.73 -13.28 -44.03
C THR A 907 -10.28 -13.22 -43.54
N GLN A 908 -9.93 -14.02 -42.52
CA GLN A 908 -8.52 -14.20 -42.15
C GLN A 908 -7.73 -14.94 -43.22
N GLN A 909 -8.36 -15.51 -44.26
CA GLN A 909 -7.66 -16.13 -45.39
C GLN A 909 -7.20 -15.08 -46.42
N ASP A 910 -7.72 -13.86 -46.35
CA ASP A 910 -7.42 -12.76 -47.28
C ASP A 910 -6.20 -11.91 -46.87
N VAL A 911 -5.35 -12.40 -45.95
CA VAL A 911 -4.22 -11.63 -45.35
C VAL A 911 -3.38 -10.89 -46.39
N ASN A 912 -3.02 -11.59 -47.46
CA ASN A 912 -2.13 -11.11 -48.52
C ASN A 912 -2.88 -10.53 -49.72
N ARG A 913 -4.22 -10.47 -49.68
CA ARG A 913 -5.03 -9.90 -50.76
C ARG A 913 -4.76 -8.39 -50.87
N SER A 914 -4.46 -7.92 -52.07
CA SER A 914 -4.34 -6.50 -52.38
C SER A 914 -5.71 -5.81 -52.28
N LEU A 915 -5.76 -4.67 -51.60
CA LEU A 915 -6.97 -3.86 -51.50
C LEU A 915 -7.11 -2.92 -52.70
N THR A 916 -8.34 -2.74 -53.16
CA THR A 916 -8.68 -1.69 -54.13
C THR A 916 -8.71 -0.31 -53.48
N ARG A 917 -8.57 0.75 -54.29
CA ARG A 917 -8.68 2.14 -53.83
C ARG A 917 -10.00 2.41 -53.13
N LEU A 918 -11.12 1.93 -53.68
CA LEU A 918 -12.44 2.13 -53.07
C LEU A 918 -12.58 1.40 -51.73
N GLU A 919 -12.08 0.18 -51.61
CA GLU A 919 -12.11 -0.58 -50.35
C GLU A 919 -11.29 0.12 -49.25
N PHE A 920 -10.09 0.62 -49.57
CA PHE A 920 -9.27 1.35 -48.62
C PHE A 920 -9.90 2.69 -48.21
N ILE A 921 -10.42 3.47 -49.17
CA ILE A 921 -11.14 4.72 -48.90
C ILE A 921 -12.34 4.48 -47.99
N THR A 922 -13.14 3.43 -48.25
CA THR A 922 -14.28 3.07 -47.41
C THR A 922 -13.85 2.75 -45.98
N GLY A 923 -12.74 2.02 -45.81
CA GLY A 923 -12.15 1.74 -44.49
C GLY A 923 -11.72 3.02 -43.76
N VAL A 924 -11.07 3.95 -44.46
CA VAL A 924 -10.67 5.26 -43.91
C VAL A 924 -11.89 6.11 -43.55
N SER A 925 -12.95 6.13 -44.36
CA SER A 925 -14.19 6.86 -44.02
C SER A 925 -14.84 6.32 -42.76
N ARG A 926 -14.87 5.00 -42.58
CA ARG A 926 -15.41 4.37 -41.37
C ARG A 926 -14.56 4.67 -40.14
N LEU A 927 -13.24 4.70 -40.29
CA LEU A 927 -12.31 5.17 -39.27
C LEU A 927 -12.60 6.63 -38.88
N LEU A 928 -12.74 7.54 -39.85
CA LEU A 928 -13.06 8.95 -39.59
C LEU A 928 -14.36 9.10 -38.79
N ILE A 929 -15.42 8.37 -39.18
CA ILE A 929 -16.70 8.37 -38.44
C ILE A 929 -16.49 7.89 -37.00
N LYS A 930 -15.70 6.82 -36.79
CA LYS A 930 -15.35 6.35 -35.44
C LYS A 930 -14.52 7.35 -34.63
N MET A 931 -13.69 8.14 -35.31
CA MET A 931 -12.90 9.22 -34.71
C MET A 931 -13.71 10.52 -34.49
N GLY A 932 -15.01 10.54 -34.80
CA GLY A 932 -15.91 11.66 -34.53
C GLY A 932 -16.29 12.50 -35.75
N ALA A 933 -15.91 12.12 -36.98
CA ALA A 933 -16.41 12.78 -38.18
C ALA A 933 -17.93 12.57 -38.29
N PHE A 934 -18.66 13.64 -38.59
CA PHE A 934 -20.11 13.57 -38.67
C PHE A 934 -20.55 12.96 -40.00
N HIS A 935 -21.65 12.21 -39.98
CA HIS A 935 -22.27 11.80 -41.23
C HIS A 935 -23.01 13.01 -41.83
N HIS A 936 -22.29 13.78 -42.62
CA HIS A 936 -22.82 14.98 -43.25
C HIS A 936 -23.84 14.61 -44.32
N GLN A 937 -25.10 15.02 -44.14
CA GLN A 937 -26.12 15.00 -45.20
C GLN A 937 -25.91 16.17 -46.18
N VAL A 938 -24.68 16.35 -46.64
CA VAL A 938 -24.30 17.42 -47.57
C VAL A 938 -24.13 16.78 -48.94
N SER A 939 -24.77 17.38 -49.95
CA SER A 939 -24.57 16.97 -51.34
C SER A 939 -23.17 17.36 -51.79
N VAL A 940 -22.31 16.37 -52.00
CA VAL A 940 -20.96 16.56 -52.57
C VAL A 940 -21.04 16.43 -54.08
N ASP A 941 -20.39 17.36 -54.79
CA ASP A 941 -20.29 17.31 -56.24
C ASP A 941 -19.20 16.32 -56.69
N PHE A 942 -19.60 15.14 -57.16
CA PHE A 942 -18.67 14.14 -57.70
C PHE A 942 -18.36 14.33 -59.20
N SER A 943 -18.86 15.39 -59.85
CA SER A 943 -18.56 15.69 -61.26
C SER A 943 -17.06 15.81 -61.61
N PRO A 944 -16.14 16.15 -60.69
CA PRO A 944 -14.70 16.09 -60.96
C PRO A 944 -14.20 14.67 -61.26
N TYR A 945 -14.89 13.62 -60.80
CA TYR A 945 -14.53 12.23 -61.08
C TYR A 945 -15.18 11.74 -62.37
N SER A 946 -14.38 11.53 -63.42
CA SER A 946 -14.91 11.02 -64.70
C SER A 946 -15.43 9.58 -64.60
N ASP A 947 -15.00 8.82 -63.59
CA ASP A 947 -15.36 7.41 -63.32
C ASP A 947 -16.22 7.24 -62.04
N TRP A 948 -16.84 8.32 -61.54
CA TRP A 948 -17.61 8.26 -60.29
C TRP A 948 -18.80 7.28 -60.36
N ASN A 949 -19.36 7.08 -61.56
CA ASN A 949 -20.50 6.18 -61.77
C ASN A 949 -20.15 4.71 -61.47
N ASP A 950 -18.87 4.34 -61.50
CA ASP A 950 -18.38 3.00 -61.18
C ASP A 950 -18.40 2.72 -59.67
N VAL A 951 -18.68 3.72 -58.83
CA VAL A 951 -18.81 3.57 -57.39
C VAL A 951 -20.23 3.06 -57.04
N PRO A 952 -20.36 1.88 -56.40
CA PRO A 952 -21.64 1.33 -55.95
C PRO A 952 -22.41 2.29 -55.04
N ILE A 953 -23.73 2.38 -55.23
CA ILE A 953 -24.60 3.34 -54.54
C ILE A 953 -24.47 3.27 -53.01
N ASN A 954 -24.39 2.05 -52.47
CA ASN A 954 -24.25 1.80 -51.03
C ASN A 954 -22.92 2.27 -50.43
N LEU A 955 -21.90 2.56 -51.25
CA LEU A 955 -20.59 3.06 -50.81
C LEU A 955 -20.41 4.57 -51.03
N ARG A 956 -21.32 5.23 -51.74
CA ARG A 956 -21.23 6.67 -52.06
C ARG A 956 -21.29 7.56 -50.81
N SER A 957 -22.01 7.16 -49.76
CA SER A 957 -22.06 7.92 -48.50
C SER A 957 -20.71 7.95 -47.76
N TYR A 958 -19.94 6.85 -47.83
CA TYR A 958 -18.58 6.81 -47.29
C TYR A 958 -17.62 7.65 -48.12
N LEU A 959 -17.76 7.65 -49.45
CA LEU A 959 -16.98 8.52 -50.33
C LEU A 959 -17.30 10.01 -50.08
N THR A 960 -18.56 10.33 -49.82
CA THR A 960 -19.02 11.68 -49.42
C THR A 960 -18.30 12.12 -48.15
N THR A 961 -18.30 11.26 -47.12
CA THR A 961 -17.60 11.54 -45.86
C THR A 961 -16.10 11.75 -46.09
N TYR A 962 -15.48 10.89 -46.90
CA TYR A 962 -14.05 11.02 -47.25
C TYR A 962 -13.72 12.37 -47.89
N VAL A 963 -14.50 12.78 -48.89
CA VAL A 963 -14.24 14.00 -49.65
C VAL A 963 -14.50 15.25 -48.81
N ILE A 964 -15.53 15.25 -47.96
CA ILE A 964 -15.80 16.38 -47.05
C ILE A 964 -14.64 16.57 -46.07
N GLU A 965 -14.20 15.49 -45.43
CA GLU A 965 -13.22 15.58 -44.34
C GLU A 965 -11.77 15.71 -44.83
N LEU A 966 -11.41 15.00 -45.91
CA LEU A 966 -10.03 14.89 -46.41
C LEU A 966 -9.80 15.56 -47.77
N GLY A 967 -10.86 16.07 -48.41
CA GLY A 967 -10.83 16.66 -49.75
C GLY A 967 -10.79 15.63 -50.89
N TYR A 968 -10.91 16.12 -52.13
CA TYR A 968 -10.81 15.29 -53.33
C TYR A 968 -9.43 14.63 -53.46
N GLY A 969 -9.42 13.36 -53.83
CA GLY A 969 -8.25 12.64 -54.39
C GLY A 969 -8.38 12.45 -55.90
N GLY A 970 -7.52 11.65 -56.52
CA GLY A 970 -7.63 11.30 -57.94
C GLY A 970 -6.27 11.04 -58.59
N ASP A 971 -6.28 10.54 -59.83
CA ASP A 971 -5.11 10.61 -60.72
C ASP A 971 -5.08 11.94 -61.49
N ASP A 972 -4.02 12.15 -62.29
CA ASP A 972 -3.83 13.36 -63.10
C ASP A 972 -4.93 13.56 -64.17
N GLN A 973 -5.77 12.55 -64.39
CA GLN A 973 -6.92 12.58 -65.31
C GLN A 973 -8.25 12.76 -64.56
N SER A 974 -8.20 13.14 -63.29
CA SER A 974 -9.38 13.30 -62.42
C SER A 974 -10.24 12.02 -62.36
N ARG A 975 -9.60 10.85 -62.26
CA ARG A 975 -10.27 9.56 -61.99
C ARG A 975 -9.97 9.05 -60.60
N LEU A 976 -10.96 8.44 -59.97
CA LEU A 976 -10.82 7.75 -58.70
C LEU A 976 -10.10 6.40 -58.87
N ASN A 977 -10.36 5.70 -59.97
CA ASN A 977 -10.01 4.31 -60.29
C ASN A 977 -10.45 3.33 -59.18
N PRO A 978 -11.77 3.16 -58.94
CA PRO A 978 -12.30 2.49 -57.75
C PRO A 978 -11.84 1.03 -57.61
N HIS A 979 -11.63 0.32 -58.71
CA HIS A 979 -11.27 -1.10 -58.73
C HIS A 979 -9.76 -1.36 -58.82
N LYS A 980 -8.93 -0.34 -59.02
CA LYS A 980 -7.47 -0.48 -59.07
C LYS A 980 -6.93 -0.68 -57.67
N SER A 981 -5.93 -1.55 -57.49
CA SER A 981 -5.25 -1.70 -56.21
C SER A 981 -4.62 -0.38 -55.77
N ILE A 982 -4.80 -0.03 -54.50
CA ILE A 982 -4.17 1.16 -53.92
C ILE A 982 -2.69 0.89 -53.70
N THR A 983 -1.83 1.84 -54.10
CA THR A 983 -0.39 1.73 -53.85
C THR A 983 -0.03 2.19 -52.44
N ARG A 984 1.08 1.70 -51.90
CA ARG A 984 1.58 2.13 -50.58
C ARG A 984 1.82 3.64 -50.50
N ALA A 985 2.29 4.28 -51.57
CA ALA A 985 2.47 5.73 -51.62
C ALA A 985 1.13 6.50 -51.52
N GLU A 986 0.11 6.03 -52.23
CA GLU A 986 -1.24 6.60 -52.18
C GLU A 986 -1.85 6.45 -50.78
N ALA A 987 -1.77 5.25 -50.21
CA ALA A 987 -2.27 4.99 -48.86
C ALA A 987 -1.57 5.86 -47.80
N ALA A 988 -0.25 6.01 -47.86
CA ALA A 988 0.49 6.89 -46.95
C ALA A 988 0.02 8.35 -47.04
N VAL A 989 -0.30 8.83 -48.23
CA VAL A 989 -0.82 10.20 -48.42
C VAL A 989 -2.21 10.34 -47.82
N VAL A 990 -3.10 9.36 -48.05
CA VAL A 990 -4.43 9.35 -47.45
C VAL A 990 -4.35 9.35 -45.92
N LEU A 991 -3.55 8.45 -45.35
CA LEU A 991 -3.37 8.35 -43.89
C LEU A 991 -2.76 9.64 -43.31
N ASN A 992 -1.82 10.28 -44.02
CA ASN A 992 -1.27 11.56 -43.58
C ASN A 992 -2.34 12.69 -43.59
N ARG A 993 -3.27 12.70 -44.55
CA ARG A 993 -4.40 13.64 -44.52
C ARG A 993 -5.30 13.40 -43.31
N VAL A 994 -5.52 12.14 -42.91
CA VAL A 994 -6.26 11.81 -41.67
C VAL A 994 -5.53 12.35 -40.44
N LEU A 995 -4.20 12.24 -40.39
CA LEU A 995 -3.40 12.83 -39.29
C LEU A 995 -3.56 14.35 -39.24
N GLU A 996 -3.49 15.03 -40.39
CA GLU A 996 -3.67 16.48 -40.46
C GLU A 996 -5.10 16.93 -40.12
N TRP A 997 -6.10 16.12 -40.48
CA TRP A 997 -7.48 16.32 -40.05
C TRP A 997 -7.62 16.21 -38.52
N LYS A 998 -7.11 15.11 -37.93
CA LYS A 998 -7.19 14.90 -36.48
C LYS A 998 -6.41 15.95 -35.69
N LYS A 999 -5.26 16.40 -36.22
CA LYS A 999 -4.51 17.53 -35.65
C LYS A 999 -5.36 18.80 -35.57
N ARG A 1000 -6.05 19.17 -36.66
CA ARG A 1000 -6.93 20.35 -36.69
C ARG A 1000 -8.10 20.23 -35.71
N GLN A 1001 -8.66 19.03 -35.56
CA GLN A 1001 -9.72 18.76 -34.57
C GLN A 1001 -9.19 19.00 -33.13
N LEU A 1002 -8.05 18.39 -32.77
CA LEU A 1002 -7.47 18.57 -31.44
C LEU A 1002 -7.04 20.02 -31.15
N GLU A 1003 -6.53 20.74 -32.15
CA GLU A 1003 -6.21 22.17 -32.03
C GLU A 1003 -7.46 23.00 -31.74
N SER A 1004 -8.62 22.66 -32.33
CA SER A 1004 -9.89 23.34 -32.01
C SER A 1004 -10.40 23.04 -30.60
N GLU A 1005 -9.95 21.95 -29.97
CA GLU A 1005 -10.24 21.56 -28.58
C GLU A 1005 -9.18 22.09 -27.59
N ASN A 1006 -8.26 22.96 -28.01
CA ASN A 1006 -7.11 23.46 -27.24
C ASN A 1006 -6.14 22.35 -26.76
N VAL A 1007 -6.09 21.20 -27.44
CA VAL A 1007 -5.13 20.13 -27.16
C VAL A 1007 -3.97 20.24 -28.16
N SER A 1008 -2.75 20.52 -27.66
CA SER A 1008 -1.58 20.62 -28.54
C SER A 1008 -1.14 19.24 -29.05
N PHE A 1009 -1.41 18.95 -30.33
CA PHE A 1009 -0.96 17.74 -31.00
C PHE A 1009 0.22 18.05 -31.93
N ASP A 1010 1.43 18.13 -31.36
CA ASP A 1010 2.65 18.35 -32.14
C ASP A 1010 3.48 17.09 -32.31
N ILE A 1011 3.18 16.34 -33.38
CA ILE A 1011 3.97 15.19 -33.83
C ILE A 1011 5.44 15.59 -34.09
N ASN A 1012 5.72 16.82 -34.52
CA ASN A 1012 7.09 17.22 -34.83
C ASN A 1012 7.94 17.42 -33.57
N SER A 1013 7.32 17.81 -32.45
CA SER A 1013 8.01 17.92 -31.15
C SER A 1013 8.53 16.57 -30.62
N LEU A 1014 7.94 15.46 -31.05
CA LEU A 1014 8.38 14.09 -30.75
C LEU A 1014 9.49 13.58 -31.69
N VAL A 1015 9.61 14.14 -32.89
CA VAL A 1015 10.55 13.70 -33.95
C VAL A 1015 11.82 14.55 -34.01
N GLN A 1016 11.81 15.79 -33.50
CA GLN A 1016 12.94 16.74 -33.61
C GLN A 1016 13.92 16.78 -32.41
N LYS A 1017 14.13 15.70 -31.65
CA LYS A 1017 15.23 15.64 -30.68
C LYS A 1017 16.03 14.35 -30.76
#